data_AF-A0A667ZAH2-F1
#
_entry.id   AF-A0A667ZAH2-F1
#
_cell.length_a   1.000
_cell.length_b   1.000
_cell.length_c   1.000
_cell.angle_alpha   90.00
_cell.angle_beta   90.00
_cell.angle_gamma   90.00
#
_symmetry.space_group_name_H-M   'P 1'
#
loop_
_entity.id
_entity.type
_entity.pdbx_description
1 polymer ?
#
loop_
_entity_poly.entity_id
_entity_poly.type
_entity_poly.pdbx_seq_one_letter_code
_entity_poly.pdbx_strand_id
1 'polypeptide(L)'
;MPFESASVGTTISVSANLTSPLGIIVLDNDIEEVERVITKDPMVEITLDDYTTIFSLTPTGIIRYLRLLKPVDREKQMTYTFTMIASDGVQQSEPVTVNILVIDANDNTPTFPEVSYSVEVFTDMQPGETVLQLTATDADEGLNGLVTYEIVTGAQGDFIISSHTGRITVAPGVILTVGQSYALTVKASDSAPGIQQRSSITTVYIEVLPPNNQSPPRFPLFTYNLEVSEAMRIGAILLNLQATDRENDPITYHIVSGDSEQIFNLTETIGLLLLSKSLDRETTDQYRLIVTASDGHPGGTSTTTVNIVVTDVNDNDPLFDLTLPTNLTVQEEEANVFVGQVRATDPDAGANGQVRYRIVNHPGLFTINVNGSIFTAVPLDRERKNQYNLIVEASDGAVDPRRTTLTLLVEVTDIDDNSPVFSQQTYVVNVPENTPVGTVVLVLTAVDADLFSNVTYRIKTESARQLFSLNPVTGELAVLQTLDFEDLAAMGMGASYTFQVEAVDQGGVTPPGLATVTVRITDMNDFSPVFSQALYIGMVAPDAEKGTFITTVFAEDQDPPGTPAAFVRYRVDMERSPYSGSIFDVEAETGRIITRVNLNEEPSVTFQLFVIAYDDGEPVKFNSTLVEITVAQPSLIPVFKPDEYMFPPVSEQAPVGTSVGRVSAYANSQTIVYSIMAGNELGHFKINDKTGEIFTDHLLDYENLTSYILKVRADSLDMVQANKNVTSRSNTAKVFIEVQDENDHPPVFTRQLYIGGVAEDTKSFSSVLKIATDKDTGNYSAMAYRLIFPPTSEQDSFVIETYTGIIKTAIMYRNMRRVHFKFKVIATDDYGKGLSSSANVVVSVVNALDMQVIVSNVPPTVVEENKEQLVSILERYVQDQIPGAKVIVESIGPRRHGDGYELEDYSKSDLMVYAIDPVTNRSISRQELFKFLDGKVLDINKEFQTHLGQGGRILEIRSPDIVASVKKAAQAVGYTEGALLALAIIIILCCIPAILIVMVTYKQSHKRCVWTMFIHSRWVSGCPPHMHRQNTQQKAGNGDIRPKAQTVAPDGTVLSTLFFFFFFE
;
A
#
# COMPACT_ATOMS: atom_id res chain seq x y z
N MET A 1 -14.63 -184.10 69.69
CA MET A 1 -13.45 -184.13 68.80
C MET A 1 -13.90 -183.63 67.43
N PRO A 2 -13.04 -182.97 66.64
CA PRO A 2 -13.45 -181.75 65.93
C PRO A 2 -13.31 -181.81 64.39
N PHE A 3 -13.81 -180.73 63.76
CA PHE A 3 -13.77 -180.37 62.33
C PHE A 3 -14.70 -181.21 61.42
N GLU A 4 -15.31 -180.63 60.37
CA GLU A 4 -14.97 -179.39 59.65
C GLU A 4 -16.22 -178.60 59.19
N SER A 5 -16.06 -177.31 58.89
CA SER A 5 -17.12 -176.34 58.54
C SER A 5 -17.28 -176.13 57.03
N ALA A 6 -18.49 -175.77 56.56
CA ALA A 6 -18.73 -175.29 55.19
C ALA A 6 -19.23 -173.83 55.18
N SER A 7 -18.99 -173.10 54.08
CA SER A 7 -19.22 -171.66 53.95
C SER A 7 -20.48 -171.30 53.15
N VAL A 8 -21.08 -170.16 53.47
CA VAL A 8 -22.21 -169.53 52.73
C VAL A 8 -21.73 -168.97 51.39
N GLY A 9 -22.54 -169.09 50.33
CA GLY A 9 -22.15 -168.66 48.97
C GLY A 9 -23.30 -168.07 48.16
N THR A 10 -23.32 -166.73 48.02
CA THR A 10 -24.24 -166.02 47.11
C THR A 10 -23.76 -166.05 45.67
N THR A 11 -24.65 -166.38 44.73
CA THR A 11 -24.39 -166.29 43.28
C THR A 11 -25.46 -165.46 42.59
N ILE A 12 -25.05 -164.37 41.93
CA ILE A 12 -25.99 -163.55 41.14
C ILE A 12 -26.25 -164.23 39.78
N SER A 13 -27.51 -164.48 39.49
CA SER A 13 -28.00 -164.93 38.18
C SER A 13 -28.59 -163.74 37.42
N VAL A 14 -27.85 -163.21 36.44
CA VAL A 14 -28.30 -162.08 35.60
C VAL A 14 -28.94 -162.60 34.32
N SER A 15 -30.17 -162.17 34.03
CA SER A 15 -30.72 -162.27 32.67
C SER A 15 -30.25 -161.04 31.87
N ALA A 16 -29.51 -161.27 30.78
CA ALA A 16 -28.79 -160.22 30.04
C ALA A 16 -29.68 -159.32 29.15
N ASN A 17 -30.98 -159.20 29.43
CA ASN A 17 -31.91 -158.34 28.69
C ASN A 17 -32.76 -157.50 29.66
N LEU A 18 -32.60 -156.18 29.57
CA LEU A 18 -33.16 -155.14 30.45
C LEU A 18 -34.68 -154.89 30.23
N THR A 19 -35.47 -155.94 30.03
CA THR A 19 -36.94 -155.89 29.99
C THR A 19 -37.60 -156.66 31.14
N SER A 20 -36.80 -157.35 31.96
CA SER A 20 -37.21 -157.87 33.26
C SER A 20 -36.48 -157.14 34.38
N PRO A 21 -37.11 -156.86 35.53
CA PRO A 21 -36.43 -156.21 36.66
C PRO A 21 -35.26 -157.06 37.15
N LEU A 22 -34.12 -156.42 37.46
CA LEU A 22 -32.90 -157.09 37.90
C LEU A 22 -33.17 -157.90 39.19
N GLY A 23 -33.14 -159.22 39.07
CA GLY A 23 -33.39 -160.17 40.15
C GLY A 23 -32.10 -160.74 40.75
N ILE A 24 -31.96 -160.69 42.07
CA ILE A 24 -30.82 -161.20 42.83
C ILE A 24 -31.26 -162.44 43.60
N ILE A 25 -30.50 -163.53 43.51
CA ILE A 25 -30.78 -164.80 44.18
C ILE A 25 -29.75 -165.02 45.29
N VAL A 26 -30.21 -165.50 46.44
CA VAL A 26 -29.38 -165.86 47.59
C VAL A 26 -29.56 -167.36 47.87
N LEU A 27 -28.46 -168.06 48.10
CA LEU A 27 -28.43 -169.50 48.38
C LEU A 27 -27.63 -169.74 49.67
N ASP A 28 -28.09 -170.72 50.44
CA ASP A 28 -27.49 -171.18 51.70
C ASP A 28 -27.35 -172.71 51.65
N ASN A 29 -26.28 -173.24 52.26
CA ASN A 29 -25.88 -174.65 52.17
C ASN A 29 -26.53 -175.54 53.24
N ASP A 30 -27.23 -174.98 54.24
CA ASP A 30 -27.96 -175.74 55.27
C ASP A 30 -29.32 -176.30 54.76
N ILE A 31 -29.53 -176.34 53.44
CA ILE A 31 -30.74 -176.81 52.77
C ILE A 31 -30.49 -178.16 52.10
N GLU A 32 -30.99 -179.25 52.70
CA GLU A 32 -30.95 -180.59 52.07
C GLU A 32 -31.72 -180.61 50.73
N GLU A 33 -31.06 -181.02 49.65
CA GLU A 33 -31.72 -181.31 48.38
C GLU A 33 -32.58 -182.58 48.50
N VAL A 34 -33.91 -182.41 48.52
CA VAL A 34 -34.87 -183.46 48.16
C VAL A 34 -35.87 -182.90 47.15
N GLU A 35 -35.84 -183.43 45.93
CA GLU A 35 -36.81 -183.21 44.85
C GLU A 35 -37.16 -181.75 44.47
N ARG A 36 -36.14 -180.94 44.15
CA ARG A 36 -36.22 -179.81 43.20
C ARG A 36 -37.28 -178.70 43.45
N VAL A 37 -37.75 -178.50 44.68
CA VAL A 37 -38.46 -177.25 45.04
C VAL A 37 -37.96 -176.72 46.38
N ILE A 38 -37.11 -175.70 46.34
CA ILE A 38 -36.69 -174.94 47.53
C ILE A 38 -37.89 -174.12 48.01
N THR A 39 -38.51 -174.54 49.12
CA THR A 39 -39.82 -174.04 49.59
C THR A 39 -39.75 -173.18 50.86
N LYS A 40 -38.56 -172.79 51.32
CA LYS A 40 -38.36 -171.82 52.40
C LYS A 40 -37.45 -170.68 51.95
N ASP A 41 -37.84 -169.46 52.30
CA ASP A 41 -36.98 -168.28 52.26
C ASP A 41 -35.85 -168.50 53.30
N PRO A 42 -34.56 -168.37 52.93
CA PRO A 42 -33.45 -168.59 53.85
C PRO A 42 -33.31 -167.47 54.91
N MET A 43 -34.24 -166.49 54.94
CA MET A 43 -34.29 -165.40 55.94
C MET A 43 -33.04 -164.51 55.98
N VAL A 44 -32.31 -164.46 54.87
CA VAL A 44 -31.07 -163.68 54.71
C VAL A 44 -31.41 -162.21 54.44
N GLU A 45 -30.79 -161.30 55.19
CA GLU A 45 -30.88 -159.85 54.99
C GLU A 45 -29.86 -159.40 53.94
N ILE A 46 -30.28 -158.64 52.93
CA ILE A 46 -29.37 -158.05 51.94
C ILE A 46 -29.31 -156.53 52.16
N THR A 47 -28.12 -156.02 52.39
CA THR A 47 -27.85 -154.58 52.48
C THR A 47 -27.21 -154.07 51.19
N LEU A 48 -27.60 -152.87 50.75
CA LEU A 48 -26.81 -152.08 49.80
C LEU A 48 -25.93 -151.12 50.61
N ASP A 49 -24.68 -150.94 50.20
CA ASP A 49 -23.80 -149.93 50.79
C ASP A 49 -24.22 -148.50 50.43
N ASP A 50 -24.47 -148.25 49.14
CA ASP A 50 -24.65 -146.91 48.57
C ASP A 50 -25.91 -146.76 47.70
N TYR A 51 -26.25 -145.50 47.39
CA TYR A 51 -27.38 -145.08 46.54
C TYR A 51 -28.78 -145.55 46.97
N THR A 52 -28.99 -145.88 48.24
CA THR A 52 -30.29 -146.27 48.83
C THR A 52 -31.44 -145.25 48.67
N THR A 53 -31.13 -144.01 48.27
CA THR A 53 -32.11 -142.95 47.95
C THR A 53 -32.55 -142.91 46.48
N ILE A 54 -31.86 -143.66 45.60
CA ILE A 54 -32.11 -143.76 44.16
C ILE A 54 -32.52 -145.20 43.81
N PHE A 55 -31.89 -146.21 44.43
CA PHE A 55 -32.18 -147.62 44.23
C PHE A 55 -32.65 -148.29 45.53
N SER A 56 -33.54 -149.27 45.42
CA SER A 56 -34.05 -150.06 46.54
C SER A 56 -34.31 -151.51 46.15
N LEU A 57 -34.28 -152.42 47.11
CA LEU A 57 -34.61 -153.85 46.93
C LEU A 57 -35.96 -154.20 47.56
N THR A 58 -36.67 -155.16 46.96
CA THR A 58 -37.86 -155.79 47.56
C THR A 58 -37.48 -156.61 48.80
N PRO A 59 -38.27 -156.63 49.90
CA PRO A 59 -37.80 -157.18 51.18
C PRO A 59 -37.86 -158.71 51.37
N THR A 60 -38.69 -159.46 50.64
CA THR A 60 -38.94 -160.91 50.88
C THR A 60 -39.01 -161.75 49.60
N GLY A 61 -38.83 -163.07 49.70
CA GLY A 61 -38.86 -164.03 48.58
C GLY A 61 -37.54 -164.75 48.31
N ILE A 62 -37.41 -165.49 47.20
CA ILE A 62 -36.13 -166.12 46.80
C ILE A 62 -35.35 -165.25 45.81
N ILE A 63 -36.04 -164.36 45.08
CA ILE A 63 -35.45 -163.40 44.14
C ILE A 63 -35.79 -161.99 44.62
N ARG A 64 -34.78 -161.14 44.87
CA ARG A 64 -34.90 -159.74 45.28
C ARG A 64 -34.77 -158.84 44.05
N TYR A 65 -35.70 -157.90 43.83
CA TYR A 65 -35.71 -157.03 42.65
C TYR A 65 -35.25 -155.60 42.94
N LEU A 66 -34.36 -155.06 42.10
CA LEU A 66 -33.94 -153.66 42.16
C LEU A 66 -35.00 -152.71 41.56
N ARG A 67 -35.30 -151.61 42.26
CA ARG A 67 -36.27 -150.58 41.84
C ARG A 67 -35.66 -149.19 41.89
N LEU A 68 -35.94 -148.39 40.85
CA LEU A 68 -35.56 -146.99 40.74
C LEU A 68 -36.58 -146.09 41.45
N LEU A 69 -36.12 -145.19 42.31
CA LEU A 69 -36.93 -144.26 43.12
C LEU A 69 -36.98 -142.83 42.55
N LYS A 70 -36.04 -142.45 41.69
CA LYS A 70 -35.95 -141.14 41.03
C LYS A 70 -35.49 -141.32 39.58
N PRO A 71 -35.97 -140.51 38.62
CA PRO A 71 -35.44 -140.53 37.26
C PRO A 71 -33.95 -140.19 37.26
N VAL A 72 -33.21 -140.81 36.34
CA VAL A 72 -31.79 -140.58 36.09
C VAL A 72 -31.62 -139.71 34.84
N ASP A 73 -30.51 -139.00 34.79
CA ASP A 73 -30.20 -137.93 33.85
C ASP A 73 -28.70 -138.04 33.57
N ARG A 74 -28.33 -138.36 32.33
CA ARG A 74 -26.97 -138.82 31.98
C ARG A 74 -25.98 -137.66 32.11
N GLU A 75 -26.40 -136.47 31.73
CA GLU A 75 -25.64 -135.22 31.69
C GLU A 75 -25.31 -134.74 33.12
N LYS A 76 -26.03 -135.28 34.12
CA LYS A 76 -25.71 -135.16 35.55
C LYS A 76 -24.89 -136.33 36.10
N GLN A 77 -25.23 -137.58 35.77
CA GLN A 77 -24.46 -138.75 36.22
C GLN A 77 -24.65 -139.98 35.31
N MET A 78 -23.58 -140.34 34.60
CA MET A 78 -23.56 -141.43 33.61
C MET A 78 -23.62 -142.85 34.21
N THR A 79 -23.08 -143.08 35.40
CA THR A 79 -22.93 -144.43 35.98
C THR A 79 -23.16 -144.45 37.49
N TYR A 80 -23.79 -145.52 37.97
CA TYR A 80 -23.99 -145.83 39.39
C TYR A 80 -23.38 -147.21 39.70
N THR A 81 -22.53 -147.26 40.72
CA THR A 81 -21.85 -148.48 41.18
C THR A 81 -22.02 -148.62 42.69
N PHE A 82 -22.48 -149.78 43.15
CA PHE A 82 -22.67 -150.10 44.57
C PHE A 82 -22.43 -151.59 44.82
N THR A 83 -22.18 -151.99 46.06
CA THR A 83 -22.05 -153.40 46.45
C THR A 83 -23.22 -153.86 47.31
N MET A 84 -23.45 -155.17 47.30
CA MET A 84 -24.50 -155.81 48.09
C MET A 84 -23.91 -156.99 48.86
N ILE A 85 -24.26 -157.07 50.14
CA ILE A 85 -23.82 -158.12 51.06
C ILE A 85 -25.07 -158.82 51.58
N ALA A 86 -25.05 -160.15 51.61
CA ALA A 86 -26.10 -160.97 52.20
C ALA A 86 -25.62 -161.53 53.55
N SER A 87 -26.48 -161.49 54.58
CA SER A 87 -26.14 -161.86 55.96
C SER A 87 -27.23 -162.74 56.57
N ASP A 88 -26.88 -163.93 57.05
CA ASP A 88 -27.80 -164.85 57.77
C ASP A 88 -27.93 -164.50 59.27
N GLY A 89 -27.09 -163.57 59.75
CA GLY A 89 -27.02 -163.13 61.15
C GLY A 89 -25.83 -163.71 61.95
N VAL A 90 -25.10 -164.67 61.38
CA VAL A 90 -23.90 -165.32 61.96
C VAL A 90 -22.71 -165.22 60.99
N GLN A 91 -22.94 -165.36 59.69
CA GLN A 91 -21.97 -165.20 58.61
C GLN A 91 -22.48 -164.19 57.57
N GLN A 92 -21.54 -163.58 56.84
CA GLN A 92 -21.81 -162.65 55.75
C GLN A 92 -21.18 -163.17 54.45
N SER A 93 -21.82 -162.91 53.33
CA SER A 93 -21.26 -163.16 52.01
C SER A 93 -20.12 -162.20 51.69
N GLU A 94 -19.25 -162.59 50.75
CA GLU A 94 -18.41 -161.62 50.06
C GLU A 94 -19.27 -160.54 49.38
N PRO A 95 -18.86 -159.26 49.36
CA PRO A 95 -19.62 -158.18 48.72
C PRO A 95 -19.67 -158.35 47.20
N VAL A 96 -20.85 -158.17 46.59
CA VAL A 96 -21.01 -158.27 45.13
C VAL A 96 -21.36 -156.92 44.51
N THR A 97 -20.54 -156.45 43.58
CA THR A 97 -20.69 -155.16 42.89
C THR A 97 -21.73 -155.20 41.76
N VAL A 98 -22.58 -154.17 41.68
CA VAL A 98 -23.50 -153.91 40.57
C VAL A 98 -23.19 -152.56 39.95
N ASN A 99 -23.10 -152.52 38.62
CA ASN A 99 -22.87 -151.33 37.81
C ASN A 99 -24.10 -151.06 36.93
N ILE A 100 -24.60 -149.82 36.93
CA ILE A 100 -25.73 -149.35 36.14
C ILE A 100 -25.26 -148.18 35.28
N LEU A 101 -25.45 -148.28 33.97
CA LEU A 101 -25.12 -147.25 32.98
C LEU A 101 -26.40 -146.54 32.51
N VAL A 102 -26.38 -145.21 32.45
CA VAL A 102 -27.48 -144.39 31.91
C VAL A 102 -27.23 -144.13 30.42
N ILE A 103 -28.28 -144.21 29.60
CA ILE A 103 -28.21 -143.97 28.14
C ILE A 103 -28.65 -142.55 27.77
N ASP A 104 -28.07 -142.03 26.70
CA ASP A 104 -28.22 -140.66 26.18
C ASP A 104 -29.55 -140.44 25.40
N ALA A 105 -29.98 -139.18 25.30
CA ALA A 105 -31.13 -138.74 24.49
C ALA A 105 -30.87 -137.35 23.88
N ASN A 106 -31.31 -137.10 22.64
CA ASN A 106 -31.10 -135.81 21.94
C ASN A 106 -32.00 -134.69 22.51
N ASP A 107 -31.63 -134.18 23.69
CA ASP A 107 -32.39 -133.19 24.44
C ASP A 107 -31.78 -131.78 24.49
N ASN A 108 -30.49 -131.65 24.16
CA ASN A 108 -29.78 -130.39 23.96
C ASN A 108 -29.84 -129.95 22.49
N THR A 109 -29.07 -128.94 22.07
CA THR A 109 -29.12 -128.33 20.73
C THR A 109 -27.82 -127.57 20.47
N PRO A 110 -27.26 -127.53 19.24
CA PRO A 110 -25.97 -126.88 19.01
C PRO A 110 -26.09 -125.39 19.23
N THR A 111 -25.26 -124.81 20.09
CA THR A 111 -25.27 -123.38 20.43
C THR A 111 -23.95 -122.70 20.08
N PHE A 112 -24.03 -121.59 19.35
CA PHE A 112 -22.90 -120.66 19.18
C PHE A 112 -22.73 -119.80 20.45
N PRO A 113 -21.50 -119.49 20.89
CA PRO A 113 -21.26 -118.55 21.99
C PRO A 113 -21.78 -117.13 21.73
N GLU A 114 -21.64 -116.64 20.50
CA GLU A 114 -22.07 -115.29 20.11
C GLU A 114 -23.16 -115.30 19.01
N VAL A 115 -24.08 -114.34 19.12
CA VAL A 115 -25.21 -114.15 18.18
C VAL A 115 -24.79 -113.56 16.84
N SER A 116 -23.64 -112.89 16.79
CA SER A 116 -23.02 -112.39 15.57
C SER A 116 -21.55 -112.09 15.77
N TYR A 117 -20.73 -112.35 14.77
CA TYR A 117 -19.29 -112.07 14.76
C TYR A 117 -18.98 -110.97 13.73
N SER A 118 -17.92 -110.20 13.94
CA SER A 118 -17.42 -109.21 12.96
C SER A 118 -15.93 -109.38 12.75
N VAL A 119 -15.46 -109.32 11.51
CA VAL A 119 -14.04 -109.53 11.17
C VAL A 119 -13.60 -108.65 10.00
N GLU A 120 -12.40 -108.10 10.12
CA GLU A 120 -11.74 -107.29 9.08
C GLU A 120 -10.79 -108.19 8.28
N VAL A 121 -10.80 -108.06 6.96
CA VAL A 121 -10.03 -108.89 6.01
C VAL A 121 -9.23 -107.98 5.08
N PHE A 122 -7.96 -108.28 4.85
CA PHE A 122 -7.08 -107.43 4.05
C PHE A 122 -7.06 -107.84 2.57
N THR A 123 -6.89 -106.88 1.65
CA THR A 123 -6.88 -107.14 0.20
C THR A 123 -5.71 -107.99 -0.29
N ASP A 124 -4.67 -108.19 0.51
CA ASP A 124 -3.50 -109.02 0.22
C ASP A 124 -3.59 -110.45 0.80
N MET A 125 -4.70 -110.82 1.46
CA MET A 125 -4.94 -112.17 1.96
C MET A 125 -5.07 -113.20 0.83
N GLN A 126 -4.43 -114.36 0.99
CA GLN A 126 -4.36 -115.39 -0.04
C GLN A 126 -5.54 -116.37 0.01
N PRO A 127 -5.97 -116.96 -1.13
CA PRO A 127 -7.06 -117.93 -1.14
C PRO A 127 -6.76 -119.16 -0.27
N GLY A 128 -7.70 -119.51 0.61
CA GLY A 128 -7.53 -120.59 1.61
C GLY A 128 -6.98 -120.15 2.98
N GLU A 129 -6.59 -118.88 3.15
CA GLU A 129 -6.30 -118.29 4.46
C GLU A 129 -7.54 -118.24 5.37
N THR A 130 -7.32 -118.28 6.69
CA THR A 130 -8.41 -118.23 7.67
C THR A 130 -8.95 -116.82 7.75
N VAL A 131 -10.26 -116.66 7.58
CA VAL A 131 -10.95 -115.41 7.92
C VAL A 131 -11.42 -115.48 9.37
N LEU A 132 -12.20 -116.51 9.71
CA LEU A 132 -12.72 -116.74 11.05
C LEU A 132 -12.91 -118.25 11.26
N GLN A 133 -12.83 -118.72 12.51
CA GLN A 133 -13.24 -120.08 12.86
C GLN A 133 -14.38 -120.02 13.88
N LEU A 134 -15.54 -120.52 13.47
CA LEU A 134 -16.71 -120.64 14.33
C LEU A 134 -16.70 -121.96 15.09
N THR A 135 -17.19 -121.92 16.32
CA THR A 135 -17.44 -123.11 17.14
C THR A 135 -18.83 -123.01 17.75
N ALA A 136 -19.62 -124.05 17.59
CA ALA A 136 -20.87 -124.29 18.31
C ALA A 136 -20.74 -125.61 19.07
N THR A 137 -21.35 -125.67 20.25
CA THR A 137 -21.28 -126.83 21.14
C THR A 137 -22.66 -127.42 21.35
N ASP A 138 -22.74 -128.75 21.33
CA ASP A 138 -23.86 -129.53 21.81
C ASP A 138 -23.37 -130.45 22.95
N ALA A 139 -24.26 -130.80 23.88
CA ALA A 139 -23.93 -131.51 25.12
C ALA A 139 -24.23 -133.02 25.08
N ASP A 140 -25.02 -133.47 24.10
CA ASP A 140 -25.46 -134.86 23.98
C ASP A 140 -24.33 -135.80 23.45
N GLU A 141 -24.48 -137.13 23.55
CA GLU A 141 -23.41 -138.08 23.20
C GLU A 141 -23.44 -138.54 21.72
N GLY A 142 -22.24 -138.77 21.17
CA GLY A 142 -22.07 -139.43 19.88
C GLY A 142 -22.58 -138.56 18.74
N LEU A 143 -23.55 -139.08 17.95
CA LEU A 143 -24.12 -138.34 16.81
C LEU A 143 -25.04 -137.20 17.25
N ASN A 144 -25.60 -137.27 18.45
CA ASN A 144 -26.42 -136.20 19.04
C ASN A 144 -25.54 -134.97 19.35
N GLY A 145 -24.34 -135.18 19.92
CA GLY A 145 -23.37 -134.11 20.16
C GLY A 145 -22.57 -133.62 18.94
N LEU A 146 -22.65 -134.30 17.79
CA LEU A 146 -21.75 -134.05 16.66
C LEU A 146 -22.26 -132.91 15.78
N VAL A 147 -21.73 -131.71 16.02
CA VAL A 147 -22.09 -130.48 15.32
C VAL A 147 -21.47 -130.39 13.92
N THR A 148 -22.30 -130.05 12.94
CA THR A 148 -21.94 -129.77 11.54
C THR A 148 -22.32 -128.34 11.14
N TYR A 149 -21.52 -127.71 10.27
CA TYR A 149 -21.69 -126.29 9.88
C TYR A 149 -21.99 -126.11 8.39
N GLU A 150 -22.88 -125.17 8.06
CA GLU A 150 -23.16 -124.73 6.68
C GLU A 150 -23.39 -123.21 6.60
N ILE A 151 -22.96 -122.56 5.51
CA ILE A 151 -23.40 -121.18 5.19
C ILE A 151 -24.72 -121.28 4.44
N VAL A 152 -25.79 -120.71 5.01
CA VAL A 152 -27.13 -120.73 4.43
C VAL A 152 -27.31 -119.61 3.40
N THR A 153 -26.82 -118.41 3.70
CA THR A 153 -26.93 -117.22 2.82
C THR A 153 -25.75 -116.26 3.01
N GLY A 154 -25.55 -115.35 2.05
CA GLY A 154 -24.69 -114.16 2.23
C GLY A 154 -23.27 -114.25 1.66
N ALA A 155 -22.75 -115.46 1.39
CA ALA A 155 -21.37 -115.65 0.93
C ALA A 155 -21.09 -115.24 -0.52
N GLN A 156 -22.12 -115.16 -1.38
CA GLN A 156 -22.02 -114.79 -2.81
C GLN A 156 -21.06 -115.65 -3.68
N GLY A 157 -20.37 -116.64 -3.11
CA GLY A 157 -19.31 -117.42 -3.74
C GLY A 157 -17.90 -117.09 -3.20
N ASP A 158 -17.76 -116.00 -2.44
CA ASP A 158 -16.47 -115.43 -2.03
C ASP A 158 -15.89 -116.07 -0.76
N PHE A 159 -16.73 -116.68 0.06
CA PHE A 159 -16.35 -117.37 1.29
C PHE A 159 -16.90 -118.79 1.35
N ILE A 160 -16.09 -119.72 1.84
CA ILE A 160 -16.46 -121.13 2.05
C ILE A 160 -16.23 -121.52 3.52
N ILE A 161 -17.09 -122.37 4.07
CA ILE A 161 -16.96 -122.92 5.43
C ILE A 161 -16.66 -124.42 5.40
N SER A 162 -15.77 -124.86 6.29
CA SER A 162 -15.54 -126.28 6.56
C SER A 162 -16.62 -126.84 7.49
N SER A 163 -17.38 -127.83 7.00
CA SER A 163 -18.54 -128.38 7.70
C SER A 163 -18.23 -129.12 9.01
N HIS A 164 -16.96 -129.48 9.25
CA HIS A 164 -16.53 -130.20 10.46
C HIS A 164 -15.68 -129.33 11.41
N THR A 165 -15.11 -128.22 10.93
CA THR A 165 -14.20 -127.39 11.73
C THR A 165 -14.69 -125.95 11.92
N GLY A 166 -15.80 -125.55 11.28
CA GLY A 166 -16.36 -124.21 11.36
C GLY A 166 -15.47 -123.10 10.78
N ARG A 167 -14.35 -123.46 10.14
CA ARG A 167 -13.37 -122.53 9.56
C ARG A 167 -13.91 -121.92 8.27
N ILE A 168 -14.05 -120.60 8.24
CA ILE A 168 -14.39 -119.77 7.08
C ILE A 168 -13.08 -119.31 6.42
N THR A 169 -12.98 -119.49 5.10
CA THR A 169 -11.81 -119.08 4.31
C THR A 169 -12.23 -118.37 3.02
N VAL A 170 -11.37 -117.50 2.49
CA VAL A 170 -11.55 -116.89 1.16
C VAL A 170 -11.54 -117.97 0.08
N ALA A 171 -12.51 -117.93 -0.83
CA ALA A 171 -12.68 -118.93 -1.87
C ALA A 171 -11.59 -118.87 -2.96
N PRO A 172 -11.16 -120.01 -3.54
CA PRO A 172 -10.18 -120.03 -4.62
C PRO A 172 -10.62 -119.23 -5.87
N GLY A 173 -9.77 -118.28 -6.29
CA GLY A 173 -9.97 -117.50 -7.53
C GLY A 173 -10.72 -116.17 -7.35
N VAL A 174 -11.00 -115.75 -6.12
CA VAL A 174 -11.70 -114.51 -5.78
C VAL A 174 -10.71 -113.36 -5.52
N ILE A 175 -11.10 -112.14 -5.87
CA ILE A 175 -10.34 -110.90 -5.61
C ILE A 175 -11.20 -110.00 -4.73
N LEU A 176 -10.78 -109.77 -3.49
CA LEU A 176 -11.48 -108.90 -2.54
C LEU A 176 -11.24 -107.42 -2.89
N THR A 177 -12.26 -106.58 -2.75
CA THR A 177 -12.18 -105.15 -3.04
C THR A 177 -12.47 -104.30 -1.81
N VAL A 178 -11.64 -103.28 -1.56
CA VAL A 178 -11.76 -102.38 -0.39
C VAL A 178 -13.15 -101.76 -0.33
N GLY A 179 -13.79 -101.82 0.84
CA GLY A 179 -15.11 -101.24 1.06
C GLY A 179 -16.30 -102.10 0.63
N GLN A 180 -16.08 -103.35 0.18
CA GLN A 180 -17.16 -104.35 0.15
C GLN A 180 -17.37 -104.95 1.55
N SER A 181 -18.63 -105.24 1.87
CA SER A 181 -19.04 -105.87 3.12
C SER A 181 -19.98 -107.05 2.90
N TYR A 182 -19.81 -108.08 3.71
CA TYR A 182 -20.58 -109.33 3.63
C TYR A 182 -21.27 -109.61 4.97
N ALA A 183 -22.43 -110.28 4.91
CA ALA A 183 -23.19 -110.73 6.08
C ALA A 183 -23.58 -112.20 5.86
N LEU A 184 -22.77 -113.11 6.39
CA LEU A 184 -22.93 -114.56 6.22
C LEU A 184 -23.86 -115.12 7.29
N THR A 185 -24.96 -115.77 6.90
CA THR A 185 -25.79 -116.53 7.84
C THR A 185 -25.28 -117.95 7.91
N VAL A 186 -24.72 -118.36 9.05
CA VAL A 186 -24.15 -119.69 9.28
C VAL A 186 -25.08 -120.49 10.19
N LYS A 187 -25.34 -121.75 9.81
CA LYS A 187 -26.13 -122.71 10.59
C LYS A 187 -25.22 -123.79 11.17
N ALA A 188 -25.47 -124.16 12.43
CA ALA A 188 -24.91 -125.33 13.08
C ALA A 188 -26.05 -126.34 13.36
N SER A 189 -25.85 -127.61 13.03
CA SER A 189 -26.82 -128.69 13.25
C SER A 189 -26.18 -129.92 13.88
N ASP A 190 -26.91 -130.60 14.76
CA ASP A 190 -26.51 -131.91 15.28
C ASP A 190 -26.53 -132.96 14.14
N SER A 191 -26.02 -134.16 14.42
CA SER A 191 -26.03 -135.28 13.46
C SER A 191 -27.11 -136.33 13.78
N ALA A 192 -28.17 -135.95 14.50
CA ALA A 192 -29.25 -136.86 14.86
C ALA A 192 -30.12 -137.24 13.64
N PRO A 193 -30.61 -138.49 13.54
CA PRO A 193 -31.30 -138.97 12.34
C PRO A 193 -32.74 -138.45 12.21
N GLY A 194 -32.99 -137.69 11.14
CA GLY A 194 -34.34 -137.34 10.68
C GLY A 194 -34.99 -136.19 11.46
N ILE A 195 -36.27 -136.34 11.83
CA ILE A 195 -37.10 -135.28 12.43
C ILE A 195 -36.62 -134.88 13.85
N GLN A 196 -35.67 -135.62 14.43
CA GLN A 196 -35.07 -135.33 15.73
C GLN A 196 -33.86 -134.39 15.66
N GLN A 197 -33.39 -134.04 14.46
CA GLN A 197 -32.27 -133.13 14.25
C GLN A 197 -32.60 -131.70 14.71
N ARG A 198 -31.70 -131.08 15.46
CA ARG A 198 -31.81 -129.70 15.94
C ARG A 198 -30.68 -128.82 15.42
N SER A 199 -30.92 -127.51 15.37
CA SER A 199 -29.97 -126.56 14.77
C SER A 199 -30.17 -125.12 15.27
N SER A 200 -29.09 -124.35 15.28
CA SER A 200 -29.09 -122.88 15.51
C SER A 200 -28.39 -122.12 14.38
N ILE A 201 -28.52 -120.80 14.38
CA ILE A 201 -27.93 -119.90 13.37
C ILE A 201 -27.23 -118.70 14.02
N THR A 202 -26.19 -118.17 13.37
CA THR A 202 -25.46 -116.95 13.73
C THR A 202 -25.07 -116.16 12.47
N THR A 203 -24.75 -114.87 12.61
CA THR A 203 -24.39 -113.98 11.49
C THR A 203 -22.93 -113.52 11.57
N VAL A 204 -22.15 -113.65 10.49
CA VAL A 204 -20.78 -113.14 10.42
C VAL A 204 -20.71 -111.94 9.47
N TYR A 205 -20.34 -110.78 10.00
CA TYR A 205 -20.04 -109.57 9.24
C TYR A 205 -18.56 -109.55 8.84
N ILE A 206 -18.28 -109.21 7.58
CA ILE A 206 -16.92 -109.13 7.03
C ILE A 206 -16.75 -107.78 6.32
N GLU A 207 -15.67 -107.05 6.60
CA GLU A 207 -15.29 -105.79 5.94
C GLU A 207 -13.87 -105.88 5.36
N VAL A 208 -13.63 -105.25 4.19
CA VAL A 208 -12.37 -105.38 3.44
C VAL A 208 -11.50 -104.10 3.51
N LEU A 209 -10.26 -104.25 4.00
CA LEU A 209 -9.30 -103.17 4.33
C LEU A 209 -7.92 -103.29 3.61
N PRO A 210 -7.06 -102.25 3.61
CA PRO A 210 -5.71 -102.28 3.03
C PRO A 210 -4.58 -102.75 4.00
N PRO A 211 -3.38 -103.12 3.51
CA PRO A 211 -2.31 -103.78 4.31
C PRO A 211 -1.65 -102.94 5.44
N ASN A 212 -1.02 -103.61 6.42
CA ASN A 212 -0.60 -103.01 7.71
C ASN A 212 0.87 -103.30 8.13
N ASN A 213 1.83 -102.38 7.87
CA ASN A 213 3.13 -102.24 8.58
C ASN A 213 3.87 -100.93 8.20
N GLN A 214 4.83 -100.48 9.03
CA GLN A 214 5.78 -99.33 8.91
C GLN A 214 5.29 -97.92 9.30
N SER A 215 6.06 -97.24 10.16
CA SER A 215 5.93 -95.79 10.46
C SER A 215 7.33 -95.22 10.81
N PRO A 216 7.78 -94.11 10.19
CA PRO A 216 9.08 -93.50 10.50
C PRO A 216 9.01 -92.49 11.67
N PRO A 217 10.15 -92.12 12.30
CA PRO A 217 10.22 -91.10 13.34
C PRO A 217 9.65 -89.79 12.80
N ARG A 218 8.84 -89.09 13.60
CA ARG A 218 8.08 -87.93 13.14
C ARG A 218 8.43 -86.67 13.92
N PHE A 219 8.92 -85.63 13.22
CA PHE A 219 8.88 -84.28 13.76
C PHE A 219 7.42 -83.81 13.96
N PRO A 220 7.08 -83.12 15.07
CA PRO A 220 5.75 -82.58 15.27
C PRO A 220 5.40 -81.49 14.25
N LEU A 221 6.42 -80.82 13.70
CA LEU A 221 6.31 -79.82 12.63
C LEU A 221 7.21 -80.18 11.44
N PHE A 222 6.67 -80.06 10.22
CA PHE A 222 7.41 -80.22 8.97
C PHE A 222 8.32 -79.02 8.64
N THR A 223 8.03 -77.88 9.27
CA THR A 223 8.80 -76.64 9.13
C THR A 223 8.85 -75.92 10.47
N TYR A 224 10.04 -75.44 10.85
CA TYR A 224 10.27 -74.51 11.94
C TYR A 224 10.73 -73.18 11.33
N ASN A 225 10.06 -72.08 11.68
CA ASN A 225 10.47 -70.74 11.27
C ASN A 225 11.02 -70.02 12.51
N LEU A 226 12.19 -69.38 12.38
CA LEU A 226 12.82 -68.60 13.43
C LEU A 226 13.28 -67.26 12.88
N GLU A 227 13.07 -66.20 13.64
CA GLU A 227 13.62 -64.87 13.40
C GLU A 227 14.77 -64.62 14.38
N VAL A 228 15.95 -64.29 13.88
CA VAL A 228 17.16 -64.09 14.69
C VAL A 228 17.83 -62.78 14.30
N SER A 229 17.99 -61.86 15.24
CA SER A 229 18.73 -60.61 14.97
C SER A 229 20.19 -60.90 14.66
N GLU A 230 20.79 -60.16 13.73
CA GLU A 230 22.22 -60.33 13.44
C GLU A 230 23.13 -59.97 14.62
N ALA A 231 22.68 -59.05 15.47
CA ALA A 231 23.29 -58.74 16.77
C ALA A 231 23.18 -59.88 17.81
N MET A 232 22.67 -61.06 17.43
CA MET A 232 22.64 -62.25 18.27
C MET A 232 24.05 -62.74 18.60
N ARG A 233 24.27 -63.07 19.87
CA ARG A 233 25.59 -63.48 20.36
C ARG A 233 25.95 -64.90 19.94
N ILE A 234 27.20 -65.09 19.54
CA ILE A 234 27.81 -66.41 19.31
C ILE A 234 27.64 -67.28 20.57
N GLY A 235 27.26 -68.54 20.38
CA GLY A 235 26.94 -69.50 21.44
C GLY A 235 25.46 -69.50 21.87
N ALA A 236 24.62 -68.64 21.30
CA ALA A 236 23.18 -68.65 21.57
C ALA A 236 22.52 -69.96 21.10
N ILE A 237 21.63 -70.51 21.93
CA ILE A 237 20.75 -71.63 21.57
C ILE A 237 19.55 -71.03 20.83
N LEU A 238 19.36 -71.44 19.58
CA LEU A 238 18.36 -70.90 18.67
C LEU A 238 17.06 -71.72 18.67
N LEU A 239 17.18 -73.06 18.69
CA LEU A 239 16.04 -73.97 18.61
C LEU A 239 16.36 -75.32 19.27
N ASN A 240 15.32 -76.01 19.76
CA ASN A 240 15.38 -77.39 20.25
C ASN A 240 14.48 -78.25 19.35
N LEU A 241 15.09 -79.06 18.47
CA LEU A 241 14.39 -79.94 17.54
C LEU A 241 14.17 -81.30 18.19
N GLN A 242 12.91 -81.71 18.30
CA GLN A 242 12.55 -83.01 18.87
C GLN A 242 11.59 -83.73 17.91
N ALA A 243 12.01 -84.90 17.42
CA ALA A 243 11.16 -85.86 16.74
C ALA A 243 10.71 -86.94 17.74
N THR A 244 9.57 -87.56 17.45
CA THR A 244 9.03 -88.68 18.23
C THR A 244 8.80 -89.85 17.31
N ASP A 245 9.31 -91.02 17.69
CA ASP A 245 8.98 -92.28 17.05
C ASP A 245 7.82 -92.97 17.79
N ARG A 246 7.01 -93.78 17.09
CA ARG A 246 5.82 -94.44 17.67
C ARG A 246 6.20 -95.65 18.52
N GLU A 247 7.24 -96.36 18.12
CA GLU A 247 7.79 -97.53 18.80
C GLU A 247 8.82 -97.11 19.89
N ASN A 248 9.29 -95.86 19.83
CA ASN A 248 10.26 -95.20 20.71
C ASN A 248 11.73 -95.58 20.43
N ASP A 249 12.08 -95.80 19.17
CA ASP A 249 13.46 -96.05 18.77
C ASP A 249 14.38 -94.81 18.99
N PRO A 250 15.69 -94.99 19.21
CA PRO A 250 16.62 -93.87 19.45
C PRO A 250 16.85 -93.01 18.19
N ILE A 251 16.66 -91.70 18.30
CA ILE A 251 16.71 -90.76 17.16
C ILE A 251 18.02 -89.95 17.15
N THR A 252 18.69 -89.88 15.99
CA THR A 252 19.81 -88.95 15.76
C THR A 252 19.44 -87.81 14.81
N TYR A 253 20.02 -86.63 15.03
CA TYR A 253 19.75 -85.40 14.26
C TYR A 253 20.98 -84.92 13.49
N HIS A 254 20.82 -84.60 12.21
CA HIS A 254 21.89 -84.00 11.39
C HIS A 254 21.36 -82.91 10.46
N ILE A 255 22.13 -81.84 10.26
CA ILE A 255 21.90 -80.86 9.17
C ILE A 255 22.44 -81.50 7.88
N VAL A 256 21.55 -81.73 6.91
CA VAL A 256 21.89 -82.36 5.62
C VAL A 256 22.30 -81.31 4.57
N SER A 257 21.69 -80.14 4.63
CA SER A 257 22.01 -79.00 3.75
C SER A 257 21.48 -77.68 4.34
N GLY A 258 21.91 -76.56 3.77
CA GLY A 258 21.44 -75.21 4.14
C GLY A 258 22.44 -74.36 4.91
N ASP A 259 23.54 -74.94 5.38
CA ASP A 259 24.64 -74.24 6.05
C ASP A 259 25.99 -74.68 5.46
N SER A 260 26.40 -74.02 4.37
CA SER A 260 27.68 -74.27 3.71
C SER A 260 28.88 -73.71 4.48
N GLU A 261 28.65 -72.74 5.38
CA GLU A 261 29.71 -72.03 6.08
C GLU A 261 29.93 -72.52 7.52
N GLN A 262 29.11 -73.46 8.01
CA GLN A 262 29.14 -73.94 9.39
C GLN A 262 28.90 -72.79 10.39
N ILE A 263 27.88 -71.98 10.11
CA ILE A 263 27.39 -70.89 10.97
C ILE A 263 26.54 -71.46 12.11
N PHE A 264 25.86 -72.58 11.88
CA PHE A 264 25.01 -73.27 12.84
C PHE A 264 25.61 -74.63 13.23
N ASN A 265 25.34 -75.05 14.46
CA ASN A 265 25.76 -76.35 14.96
C ASN A 265 24.57 -77.06 15.61
N LEU A 266 24.27 -78.28 15.16
CA LEU A 266 23.16 -79.09 15.66
C LEU A 266 23.69 -80.27 16.48
N THR A 267 23.24 -80.37 17.72
CA THR A 267 23.69 -81.42 18.64
C THR A 267 23.01 -82.75 18.34
N GLU A 268 23.77 -83.75 17.89
CA GLU A 268 23.26 -84.99 17.28
C GLU A 268 22.29 -85.81 18.15
N THR A 269 22.45 -85.77 19.49
CA THR A 269 21.69 -86.62 20.44
C THR A 269 20.51 -85.93 21.11
N ILE A 270 20.47 -84.60 21.11
CA ILE A 270 19.45 -83.81 21.84
C ILE A 270 18.79 -82.72 20.97
N GLY A 271 19.20 -82.55 19.72
CA GLY A 271 18.53 -81.68 18.75
C GLY A 271 18.67 -80.18 18.99
N LEU A 272 19.58 -79.73 19.86
CA LEU A 272 19.84 -78.31 20.08
C LEU A 272 20.61 -77.68 18.92
N LEU A 273 20.04 -76.64 18.32
CA LEU A 273 20.64 -75.82 17.28
C LEU A 273 21.27 -74.56 17.91
N LEU A 274 22.57 -74.35 17.72
CA LEU A 274 23.34 -73.24 18.28
C LEU A 274 23.97 -72.38 17.19
N LEU A 275 24.09 -71.08 17.46
CA LEU A 275 24.82 -70.13 16.62
C LEU A 275 26.33 -70.21 16.91
N SER A 276 27.14 -70.57 15.91
CA SER A 276 28.60 -70.78 16.05
C SER A 276 29.46 -69.66 15.49
N LYS A 277 28.90 -68.77 14.66
CA LYS A 277 29.55 -67.57 14.11
C LYS A 277 28.61 -66.37 14.24
N SER A 278 29.13 -65.15 14.10
CA SER A 278 28.27 -63.96 14.00
C SER A 278 27.41 -64.03 12.74
N LEU A 279 26.22 -63.46 12.80
CA LEU A 279 25.37 -63.22 11.65
C LEU A 279 25.65 -61.80 11.13
N ASP A 280 25.37 -61.60 9.84
CA ASP A 280 25.53 -60.37 9.06
C ASP A 280 24.47 -60.49 7.95
N ARG A 281 23.42 -59.68 8.02
CA ARG A 281 22.26 -59.78 7.13
C ARG A 281 22.54 -59.17 5.76
N GLU A 282 23.41 -58.16 5.69
CA GLU A 282 23.88 -57.54 4.46
C GLU A 282 24.65 -58.54 3.60
N THR A 283 25.35 -59.49 4.24
CA THR A 283 26.01 -60.63 3.60
C THR A 283 25.06 -61.80 3.33
N THR A 284 24.20 -62.21 4.28
CA THR A 284 23.23 -63.31 4.07
C THR A 284 21.97 -63.17 4.94
N ASP A 285 20.82 -62.94 4.30
CA ASP A 285 19.55 -62.59 4.91
C ASP A 285 18.74 -63.76 5.48
N GLN A 286 18.96 -64.98 4.98
CA GLN A 286 18.22 -66.17 5.41
C GLN A 286 19.00 -67.47 5.24
N TYR A 287 18.71 -68.45 6.10
CA TYR A 287 19.24 -69.80 6.02
C TYR A 287 18.10 -70.81 6.01
N ARG A 288 18.16 -71.79 5.10
CA ARG A 288 17.17 -72.85 4.98
C ARG A 288 17.82 -74.20 5.25
N LEU A 289 17.84 -74.59 6.52
CA LEU A 289 18.45 -75.85 6.97
C LEU A 289 17.48 -77.01 6.71
N ILE A 290 17.94 -78.07 6.04
CA ILE A 290 17.23 -79.34 5.99
C ILE A 290 17.81 -80.22 7.10
N VAL A 291 17.01 -80.49 8.12
CA VAL A 291 17.39 -81.34 9.25
C VAL A 291 16.69 -82.69 9.12
N THR A 292 17.45 -83.76 9.29
CA THR A 292 16.93 -85.13 9.28
C THR A 292 16.95 -85.72 10.68
N ALA A 293 15.86 -86.39 11.04
CA ALA A 293 15.79 -87.34 12.16
C ALA A 293 15.77 -88.76 11.59
N SER A 294 16.57 -89.67 12.17
CA SER A 294 16.68 -91.07 11.74
C SER A 294 16.59 -92.02 12.93
N ASP A 295 15.86 -93.11 12.76
CA ASP A 295 15.80 -94.26 13.69
C ASP A 295 16.88 -95.33 13.40
N GLY A 296 17.57 -95.22 12.26
CA GLY A 296 18.61 -96.15 11.80
C GLY A 296 18.18 -97.15 10.70
N HIS A 297 16.91 -97.20 10.31
CA HIS A 297 16.37 -98.16 9.32
C HIS A 297 16.25 -97.57 7.90
N PRO A 298 16.37 -98.40 6.83
CA PRO A 298 16.23 -97.93 5.45
C PRO A 298 14.75 -97.60 5.12
N GLY A 299 14.42 -96.32 5.22
CA GLY A 299 13.05 -95.78 5.12
C GLY A 299 12.57 -95.06 6.39
N GLY A 300 13.28 -95.26 7.51
CA GLY A 300 13.02 -94.67 8.83
C GLY A 300 13.62 -93.28 9.04
N THR A 301 13.46 -92.39 8.05
CA THR A 301 13.94 -91.00 8.15
C THR A 301 12.81 -90.01 7.91
N SER A 302 12.64 -89.03 8.80
CA SER A 302 11.88 -87.82 8.48
C SER A 302 12.81 -86.62 8.34
N THR A 303 12.40 -85.70 7.48
CA THR A 303 13.04 -84.40 7.31
C THR A 303 12.12 -83.30 7.84
N THR A 304 12.72 -82.26 8.40
CA THR A 304 12.05 -81.00 8.70
C THR A 304 12.90 -79.86 8.16
N THR A 305 12.27 -78.77 7.75
CA THR A 305 12.97 -77.57 7.29
C THR A 305 13.04 -76.57 8.43
N VAL A 306 14.23 -76.07 8.79
CA VAL A 306 14.39 -74.91 9.66
C VAL A 306 14.70 -73.70 8.77
N ASN A 307 13.74 -72.79 8.63
CA ASN A 307 13.97 -71.50 8.00
C ASN A 307 14.37 -70.50 9.09
N ILE A 308 15.56 -69.93 8.98
CA ILE A 308 16.07 -68.88 9.85
C ILE A 308 16.11 -67.61 9.02
N VAL A 309 15.29 -66.63 9.37
CA VAL A 309 15.33 -65.28 8.79
C VAL A 309 16.18 -64.41 9.71
N VAL A 310 17.20 -63.76 9.15
CA VAL A 310 18.04 -62.84 9.90
C VAL A 310 17.33 -61.48 9.95
N THR A 311 17.08 -60.96 11.15
CA THR A 311 16.41 -59.67 11.32
C THR A 311 17.42 -58.54 11.50
N ASP A 312 17.23 -57.53 10.67
CA ASP A 312 18.03 -56.32 10.52
C ASP A 312 18.18 -55.46 11.79
N VAL A 313 19.32 -54.75 11.88
CA VAL A 313 19.66 -53.75 12.88
C VAL A 313 20.22 -52.52 12.17
N ASN A 314 19.83 -51.30 12.58
CA ASN A 314 20.32 -50.05 11.97
C ASN A 314 21.81 -49.79 12.33
N ASP A 315 22.71 -50.42 11.58
CA ASP A 315 24.11 -50.64 11.89
C ASP A 315 25.03 -49.87 10.92
N ASN A 316 24.58 -49.62 9.69
CA ASN A 316 25.25 -48.79 8.68
C ASN A 316 24.73 -47.33 8.66
N ASP A 317 25.46 -46.44 7.97
CA ASP A 317 25.06 -45.03 7.76
C ASP A 317 24.80 -44.78 6.26
N PRO A 318 23.83 -43.91 5.87
CA PRO A 318 23.58 -43.60 4.46
C PRO A 318 24.80 -42.98 3.77
N LEU A 319 25.40 -43.66 2.79
CA LEU A 319 26.63 -43.21 2.13
C LEU A 319 26.33 -42.50 0.82
N PHE A 320 26.74 -41.22 0.69
CA PHE A 320 26.65 -40.47 -0.57
C PHE A 320 27.64 -40.97 -1.64
N ASP A 321 27.17 -41.07 -2.87
CA ASP A 321 27.96 -41.39 -4.06
C ASP A 321 28.77 -40.17 -4.51
N LEU A 322 30.04 -40.13 -4.09
CA LEU A 322 30.99 -39.06 -4.42
C LEU A 322 31.51 -39.12 -5.87
N THR A 323 31.02 -40.05 -6.72
CA THR A 323 31.29 -40.01 -8.16
C THR A 323 30.42 -38.97 -8.89
N LEU A 324 29.37 -38.47 -8.24
CA LEU A 324 28.50 -37.41 -8.75
C LEU A 324 29.12 -36.01 -8.51
N PRO A 325 28.92 -35.03 -9.42
CA PRO A 325 29.48 -33.69 -9.27
C PRO A 325 28.97 -32.94 -8.03
N THR A 326 29.88 -32.33 -7.27
CA THR A 326 29.55 -31.43 -6.14
C THR A 326 29.47 -29.97 -6.55
N ASN A 327 30.11 -29.59 -7.66
CA ASN A 327 29.97 -28.27 -8.29
C ASN A 327 28.91 -28.40 -9.38
N LEU A 328 27.84 -27.63 -9.23
CA LEU A 328 26.64 -27.64 -10.05
C LEU A 328 26.42 -26.22 -10.59
N THR A 329 25.88 -26.13 -11.79
CA THR A 329 25.53 -24.87 -12.44
C THR A 329 24.06 -24.86 -12.78
N VAL A 330 23.37 -23.75 -12.56
CA VAL A 330 21.97 -23.59 -12.96
C VAL A 330 21.79 -22.25 -13.65
N GLN A 331 21.02 -22.26 -14.73
CA GLN A 331 20.62 -21.06 -15.45
C GLN A 331 19.50 -20.35 -14.69
N GLU A 332 19.49 -19.02 -14.74
CA GLU A 332 18.52 -18.18 -14.04
C GLU A 332 17.17 -18.05 -14.77
N GLU A 333 16.28 -17.22 -14.21
CA GLU A 333 14.90 -16.93 -14.66
C GLU A 333 13.91 -18.11 -14.73
N GLU A 334 14.38 -19.36 -14.78
CA GLU A 334 13.51 -20.53 -14.86
C GLU A 334 13.30 -21.25 -13.51
N ALA A 335 12.03 -21.54 -13.21
CA ALA A 335 11.61 -22.35 -12.06
C ALA A 335 11.46 -23.83 -12.45
N ASN A 336 11.73 -24.74 -11.51
CA ASN A 336 11.75 -26.19 -11.71
C ASN A 336 12.84 -26.67 -12.69
N VAL A 337 13.94 -25.92 -12.82
CA VAL A 337 15.13 -26.34 -13.58
C VAL A 337 15.91 -27.35 -12.77
N PHE A 338 16.41 -28.37 -13.45
CA PHE A 338 17.30 -29.38 -12.86
C PHE A 338 18.68 -28.77 -12.56
N VAL A 339 19.04 -28.73 -11.28
CA VAL A 339 20.34 -28.22 -10.80
C VAL A 339 21.38 -29.35 -10.79
N GLY A 340 20.97 -30.56 -10.44
CA GLY A 340 21.83 -31.72 -10.30
C GLY A 340 21.14 -32.84 -9.55
N GLN A 341 21.89 -33.91 -9.27
CA GLN A 341 21.37 -35.06 -8.52
C GLN A 341 22.41 -35.54 -7.52
N VAL A 342 21.95 -35.82 -6.31
CA VAL A 342 22.69 -36.62 -5.34
C VAL A 342 22.12 -38.03 -5.29
N ARG A 343 22.93 -38.96 -4.84
CA ARG A 343 22.51 -40.32 -4.49
C ARG A 343 23.23 -40.71 -3.22
N ALA A 344 22.51 -41.30 -2.28
CA ALA A 344 23.07 -42.05 -1.18
C ALA A 344 22.43 -43.44 -1.14
N THR A 345 23.18 -44.40 -0.60
CA THR A 345 22.74 -45.79 -0.43
C THR A 345 23.04 -46.23 0.99
N ASP A 346 22.12 -46.98 1.55
CA ASP A 346 22.24 -47.62 2.85
C ASP A 346 21.96 -49.12 2.65
N PRO A 347 22.84 -50.03 3.11
CA PRO A 347 22.73 -51.47 2.84
C PRO A 347 21.70 -52.18 3.73
N ASP A 348 21.25 -51.55 4.81
CA ASP A 348 20.33 -52.11 5.81
C ASP A 348 18.95 -52.41 5.18
N ALA A 349 18.09 -53.17 5.87
CA ALA A 349 16.80 -53.61 5.33
C ALA A 349 15.63 -52.69 5.72
N GLY A 350 14.56 -52.74 4.91
CA GLY A 350 13.28 -52.14 5.24
C GLY A 350 13.36 -50.63 5.45
N ALA A 351 13.06 -50.17 6.67
CA ALA A 351 13.10 -48.75 7.02
C ALA A 351 14.53 -48.24 7.31
N ASN A 352 15.44 -49.11 7.75
CA ASN A 352 16.82 -48.76 8.07
C ASN A 352 17.60 -48.46 6.77
N GLY A 353 17.43 -49.30 5.73
CA GLY A 353 17.97 -48.98 4.39
C GLY A 353 17.25 -47.85 3.62
N GLN A 354 16.13 -47.32 4.12
CA GLN A 354 15.29 -46.40 3.35
C GLN A 354 15.79 -44.94 3.44
N VAL A 355 16.74 -44.62 2.58
CA VAL A 355 17.27 -43.25 2.44
C VAL A 355 16.19 -42.25 2.00
N ARG A 356 16.05 -41.17 2.78
CA ARG A 356 15.31 -39.95 2.45
C ARG A 356 16.27 -38.76 2.42
N TYR A 357 16.02 -37.82 1.49
CA TYR A 357 16.81 -36.61 1.34
C TYR A 357 16.06 -35.36 1.81
N ARG A 358 16.80 -34.36 2.29
CA ARG A 358 16.27 -33.00 2.50
C ARG A 358 17.34 -31.92 2.32
N ILE A 359 16.90 -30.72 1.94
CA ILE A 359 17.73 -29.52 1.89
C ILE A 359 17.66 -28.83 3.25
N VAL A 360 18.82 -28.52 3.83
CA VAL A 360 18.93 -27.98 5.21
C VAL A 360 18.83 -26.47 5.25
N ASN A 361 19.47 -25.75 4.31
CA ASN A 361 19.73 -24.31 4.44
C ASN A 361 19.02 -23.39 3.42
N HIS A 362 18.46 -23.92 2.33
CA HIS A 362 17.73 -23.11 1.32
C HIS A 362 16.41 -23.76 0.82
N PRO A 363 15.54 -24.34 1.69
CA PRO A 363 14.38 -25.14 1.27
C PRO A 363 13.26 -24.37 0.54
N GLY A 364 13.32 -23.03 0.51
CA GLY A 364 12.39 -22.18 -0.26
C GLY A 364 12.89 -21.77 -1.64
N LEU A 365 14.18 -22.02 -1.97
CA LEU A 365 14.79 -21.72 -3.26
C LEU A 365 15.10 -22.98 -4.07
N PHE A 366 15.36 -24.09 -3.38
CA PHE A 366 15.68 -25.38 -3.97
C PHE A 366 14.80 -26.47 -3.34
N THR A 367 14.30 -27.37 -4.17
CA THR A 367 13.61 -28.60 -3.76
C THR A 367 14.47 -29.81 -4.09
N ILE A 368 14.27 -30.91 -3.34
CA ILE A 368 14.89 -32.21 -3.61
C ILE A 368 13.82 -33.29 -3.63
N ASN A 369 13.81 -34.09 -4.69
CA ASN A 369 12.88 -35.18 -4.88
C ASN A 369 13.37 -36.46 -4.16
N VAL A 370 12.47 -37.43 -4.01
CA VAL A 370 12.76 -38.73 -3.37
C VAL A 370 13.90 -39.49 -4.06
N ASN A 371 14.11 -39.26 -5.37
CA ASN A 371 15.21 -39.83 -6.16
C ASN A 371 16.55 -39.05 -6.03
N GLY A 372 16.63 -38.04 -5.16
CA GLY A 372 17.80 -37.20 -4.96
C GLY A 372 18.05 -36.13 -6.03
N SER A 373 17.17 -35.98 -7.04
CA SER A 373 17.25 -34.89 -8.01
C SER A 373 16.86 -33.56 -7.37
N ILE A 374 17.68 -32.53 -7.60
CA ILE A 374 17.55 -31.18 -7.05
C ILE A 374 17.05 -30.24 -8.14
N PHE A 375 16.04 -29.43 -7.81
CA PHE A 375 15.43 -28.47 -8.72
C PHE A 375 15.35 -27.09 -8.10
N THR A 376 15.29 -26.04 -8.93
CA THR A 376 14.90 -24.70 -8.48
C THR A 376 13.43 -24.69 -8.09
N ALA A 377 13.09 -24.13 -6.92
CA ALA A 377 11.71 -24.01 -6.45
C ALA A 377 10.99 -22.79 -7.06
N VAL A 378 11.78 -21.79 -7.43
CA VAL A 378 11.41 -20.47 -7.94
C VAL A 378 12.47 -20.07 -8.99
N PRO A 379 12.20 -19.08 -9.85
CA PRO A 379 13.24 -18.45 -10.65
C PRO A 379 14.38 -17.99 -9.73
N LEU A 380 15.61 -18.26 -10.14
CA LEU A 380 16.78 -17.62 -9.55
C LEU A 380 17.10 -16.36 -10.35
N ASP A 381 17.81 -15.44 -9.71
CA ASP A 381 18.20 -14.12 -10.22
C ASP A 381 19.64 -13.90 -9.70
N ARG A 382 20.59 -13.83 -10.63
CA ARG A 382 22.04 -13.85 -10.40
C ARG A 382 22.53 -12.47 -9.97
N GLU A 383 21.97 -11.40 -10.53
CA GLU A 383 22.19 -9.99 -10.20
C GLU A 383 21.93 -9.77 -8.71
N ARG A 384 20.91 -10.43 -8.17
CA ARG A 384 20.64 -10.49 -6.74
C ARG A 384 21.54 -11.45 -5.98
N LYS A 385 21.79 -12.67 -6.49
CA LYS A 385 22.71 -13.64 -5.87
C LYS A 385 23.18 -14.76 -6.81
N ASN A 386 24.46 -14.68 -7.18
CA ASN A 386 25.16 -15.58 -8.11
C ASN A 386 25.60 -16.97 -7.58
N GLN A 387 25.61 -17.23 -6.27
CA GLN A 387 26.14 -18.48 -5.70
C GLN A 387 25.39 -18.97 -4.45
N TYR A 388 25.14 -20.27 -4.36
CA TYR A 388 24.53 -20.94 -3.21
C TYR A 388 25.34 -22.18 -2.79
N ASN A 389 25.81 -22.20 -1.53
CA ASN A 389 26.32 -23.41 -0.91
C ASN A 389 25.13 -24.20 -0.34
N LEU A 390 24.70 -25.25 -1.05
CA LEU A 390 23.52 -26.05 -0.74
C LEU A 390 23.90 -27.26 0.13
N ILE A 391 23.33 -27.35 1.33
CA ILE A 391 23.57 -28.49 2.22
C ILE A 391 22.42 -29.48 2.08
N VAL A 392 22.74 -30.69 1.63
CA VAL A 392 21.81 -31.81 1.50
C VAL A 392 22.11 -32.83 2.60
N GLU A 393 21.08 -33.26 3.31
CA GLU A 393 21.15 -34.33 4.31
C GLU A 393 20.49 -35.59 3.73
N ALA A 394 21.18 -36.72 3.81
CA ALA A 394 20.61 -38.05 3.67
C ALA A 394 20.40 -38.62 5.07
N SER A 395 19.26 -39.28 5.28
CA SER A 395 18.98 -40.00 6.53
C SER A 395 18.19 -41.26 6.23
N ASP A 396 18.36 -42.28 7.06
CA ASP A 396 17.53 -43.49 7.00
C ASP A 396 16.07 -43.20 7.41
N GLY A 397 15.22 -44.23 7.37
CA GLY A 397 13.84 -44.24 7.85
C GLY A 397 13.65 -44.85 9.26
N ALA A 398 14.73 -45.11 10.00
CA ALA A 398 14.69 -45.73 11.33
C ALA A 398 14.06 -44.81 12.39
N VAL A 399 13.74 -45.40 13.56
CA VAL A 399 13.15 -44.68 14.71
C VAL A 399 14.14 -43.67 15.29
N ASP A 400 15.41 -44.07 15.41
CA ASP A 400 16.54 -43.21 15.75
C ASP A 400 17.45 -43.09 14.51
N PRO A 401 17.20 -42.11 13.63
CA PRO A 401 17.76 -42.13 12.29
C PRO A 401 19.20 -41.60 12.21
N ARG A 402 20.07 -42.41 11.62
CA ARG A 402 21.44 -42.08 11.21
C ARG A 402 21.42 -41.18 9.98
N ARG A 403 22.42 -40.31 9.87
CA ARG A 403 22.42 -39.20 8.92
C ARG A 403 23.81 -38.83 8.45
N THR A 404 23.91 -38.47 7.19
CA THR A 404 25.11 -37.90 6.58
C THR A 404 24.75 -36.63 5.82
N THR A 405 25.73 -35.76 5.59
CA THR A 405 25.53 -34.49 4.89
C THR A 405 26.55 -34.30 3.77
N LEU A 406 26.08 -33.77 2.64
CA LEU A 406 26.90 -33.37 1.50
C LEU A 406 26.66 -31.88 1.24
N THR A 407 27.75 -31.13 1.03
CA THR A 407 27.68 -29.72 0.61
C THR A 407 27.95 -29.63 -0.88
N LEU A 408 27.02 -29.03 -1.60
CA LEU A 408 27.09 -28.77 -3.03
C LEU A 408 27.31 -27.27 -3.26
N LEU A 409 28.14 -26.93 -4.24
CA LEU A 409 28.30 -25.58 -4.74
C LEU A 409 27.37 -25.41 -5.94
N VAL A 410 26.39 -24.51 -5.85
CA VAL A 410 25.51 -24.14 -6.96
C VAL A 410 25.88 -22.74 -7.43
N GLU A 411 26.45 -22.64 -8.63
CA GLU A 411 26.72 -21.37 -9.32
C GLU A 411 25.53 -21.05 -10.25
N VAL A 412 25.05 -19.80 -10.20
CA VAL A 412 24.01 -19.31 -11.10
C VAL A 412 24.69 -18.69 -12.32
N THR A 413 24.32 -19.16 -13.52
CA THR A 413 24.94 -18.70 -14.78
C THR A 413 24.12 -17.60 -15.43
N ASP A 414 24.81 -16.50 -15.71
CA ASP A 414 24.38 -15.26 -16.38
C ASP A 414 23.60 -15.49 -17.68
N ILE A 415 22.48 -14.79 -17.85
CA ILE A 415 21.77 -14.58 -19.12
C ILE A 415 21.81 -13.07 -19.44
N ASP A 416 21.93 -12.73 -20.73
CA ASP A 416 21.68 -11.38 -21.27
C ASP A 416 20.15 -11.12 -21.22
N ASP A 417 19.67 -10.66 -20.05
CA ASP A 417 18.26 -10.47 -19.72
C ASP A 417 17.93 -9.02 -19.29
N ASN A 418 18.93 -8.24 -18.89
CA ASN A 418 18.79 -6.81 -18.62
C ASN A 418 19.22 -5.98 -19.83
N SER A 419 18.46 -4.91 -20.11
CA SER A 419 18.83 -3.94 -21.14
C SER A 419 19.58 -2.75 -20.55
N PRO A 420 20.55 -2.14 -21.27
CA PRO A 420 21.20 -0.91 -20.83
C PRO A 420 20.21 0.22 -20.52
N VAL A 421 20.19 0.70 -19.27
CA VAL A 421 19.30 1.78 -18.82
C VAL A 421 20.08 3.09 -18.70
N PHE A 422 19.70 4.10 -19.49
CA PHE A 422 20.19 5.47 -19.32
C PHE A 422 19.76 6.07 -17.98
N SER A 423 20.63 6.86 -17.35
CA SER A 423 20.35 7.56 -16.08
C SER A 423 19.19 8.56 -16.18
N GLN A 424 18.87 9.06 -17.39
CA GLN A 424 17.70 9.87 -17.70
C GLN A 424 17.06 9.44 -19.03
N GLN A 425 15.72 9.50 -19.12
CA GLN A 425 14.99 9.21 -20.36
C GLN A 425 15.05 10.37 -21.38
N THR A 426 15.16 11.61 -20.87
CA THR A 426 15.26 12.83 -21.67
C THR A 426 16.32 13.74 -21.09
N TYR A 427 17.28 14.13 -21.92
CA TYR A 427 18.32 15.10 -21.61
C TYR A 427 18.02 16.41 -22.36
N VAL A 428 18.13 17.55 -21.67
CA VAL A 428 18.02 18.87 -22.30
C VAL A 428 19.26 19.67 -21.96
N VAL A 429 19.94 20.19 -22.98
CA VAL A 429 21.13 21.03 -22.83
C VAL A 429 20.96 22.30 -23.65
N ASN A 430 21.33 23.44 -23.06
CA ASN A 430 21.45 24.70 -23.78
C ASN A 430 22.92 24.86 -24.20
N VAL A 431 23.15 25.14 -25.47
CA VAL A 431 24.48 25.31 -26.07
C VAL A 431 24.50 26.70 -26.70
N PRO A 432 25.35 27.63 -26.24
CA PRO A 432 25.53 28.89 -26.90
C PRO A 432 25.97 28.68 -28.35
N GLU A 433 25.54 29.55 -29.25
CA GLU A 433 26.14 29.57 -30.58
C GLU A 433 27.64 29.90 -30.51
N ASN A 434 28.35 29.72 -31.62
CA ASN A 434 29.81 29.85 -31.69
C ASN A 434 30.59 28.97 -30.69
N THR A 435 29.92 28.01 -30.01
CA THR A 435 30.57 26.99 -29.16
C THR A 435 31.66 26.26 -29.95
N PRO A 436 32.92 26.21 -29.46
CA PRO A 436 34.03 25.62 -30.20
C PRO A 436 33.81 24.14 -30.53
N VAL A 437 34.19 23.74 -31.75
CA VAL A 437 34.16 22.34 -32.19
C VAL A 437 35.01 21.47 -31.25
N GLY A 438 34.45 20.32 -30.86
CA GLY A 438 35.03 19.41 -29.88
C GLY A 438 34.63 19.71 -28.42
N THR A 439 33.89 20.78 -28.15
CA THR A 439 33.35 21.04 -26.80
C THR A 439 32.33 19.96 -26.43
N VAL A 440 32.58 19.27 -25.31
CA VAL A 440 31.63 18.32 -24.72
C VAL A 440 30.50 19.10 -24.06
N VAL A 441 29.26 18.87 -24.52
CA VAL A 441 28.06 19.57 -24.04
C VAL A 441 27.24 18.72 -23.08
N LEU A 442 27.35 17.41 -23.16
CA LEU A 442 26.63 16.46 -22.31
C LEU A 442 27.44 15.16 -22.17
N VAL A 443 27.32 14.47 -21.04
CA VAL A 443 27.84 13.11 -20.87
C VAL A 443 26.66 12.19 -20.59
N LEU A 444 26.42 11.25 -21.51
CA LEU A 444 25.38 10.23 -21.40
C LEU A 444 25.92 9.05 -20.60
N THR A 445 25.13 8.54 -19.67
CA THR A 445 25.48 7.37 -18.86
C THR A 445 24.34 6.37 -18.90
N ALA A 446 24.65 5.13 -19.26
CA ALA A 446 23.78 3.98 -19.15
C ALA A 446 24.50 2.87 -18.38
N VAL A 447 23.72 2.11 -17.63
CA VAL A 447 24.20 0.96 -16.84
C VAL A 447 23.34 -0.23 -17.22
N ASP A 448 24.01 -1.37 -17.30
CA ASP A 448 23.46 -2.69 -17.57
C ASP A 448 23.88 -3.58 -16.39
N ALA A 449 23.01 -4.49 -15.97
CA ALA A 449 23.16 -5.25 -14.72
C ALA A 449 23.94 -6.56 -14.90
N ASP A 450 24.03 -7.06 -16.13
CA ASP A 450 24.50 -8.41 -16.43
C ASP A 450 26.02 -8.50 -16.29
N LEU A 451 26.57 -9.72 -16.14
CA LEU A 451 28.00 -9.89 -15.82
C LEU A 451 28.94 -9.38 -16.92
N PHE A 452 28.46 -9.32 -18.17
CA PHE A 452 29.22 -8.94 -19.36
C PHE A 452 28.70 -7.65 -20.04
N SER A 453 28.26 -6.70 -19.22
CA SER A 453 27.61 -5.41 -19.51
C SER A 453 28.49 -4.31 -20.17
N ASN A 454 29.20 -4.62 -21.26
CA ASN A 454 29.96 -3.63 -22.04
C ASN A 454 29.03 -2.74 -22.89
N VAL A 455 28.46 -1.71 -22.29
CA VAL A 455 27.55 -0.75 -22.96
C VAL A 455 28.29 0.12 -23.99
N THR A 456 27.75 0.21 -25.20
CA THR A 456 28.22 1.09 -26.28
C THR A 456 27.16 2.12 -26.68
N TYR A 457 27.57 3.39 -26.81
CA TYR A 457 26.67 4.51 -27.11
C TYR A 457 26.65 4.88 -28.59
N ARG A 458 25.47 5.16 -29.14
CA ARG A 458 25.30 5.59 -30.54
C ARG A 458 24.21 6.65 -30.69
N ILE A 459 24.41 7.61 -31.59
CA ILE A 459 23.34 8.52 -32.02
C ILE A 459 22.48 7.76 -33.02
N LYS A 460 21.19 7.57 -32.74
CA LYS A 460 20.26 6.83 -33.60
C LYS A 460 19.77 7.66 -34.78
N THR A 461 19.54 8.95 -34.56
CA THR A 461 19.08 9.89 -35.60
C THR A 461 20.22 10.32 -36.53
N GLU A 462 20.08 10.09 -37.84
CA GLU A 462 21.15 10.33 -38.81
C GLU A 462 21.53 11.81 -38.96
N SER A 463 20.58 12.73 -39.00
CA SER A 463 20.84 14.18 -39.12
C SER A 463 21.67 14.73 -37.95
N ALA A 464 21.45 14.21 -36.74
CA ALA A 464 22.22 14.63 -35.56
C ALA A 464 23.70 14.21 -35.62
N ARG A 465 24.06 13.16 -36.37
CA ARG A 465 25.45 12.71 -36.56
C ARG A 465 26.31 13.69 -37.36
N GLN A 466 25.70 14.64 -38.07
CA GLN A 466 26.41 15.68 -38.81
C GLN A 466 26.81 16.86 -37.91
N LEU A 467 26.06 17.09 -36.83
CA LEU A 467 26.21 18.25 -35.93
C LEU A 467 26.83 17.87 -34.58
N PHE A 468 26.60 16.65 -34.12
CA PHE A 468 27.08 16.12 -32.85
C PHE A 468 27.80 14.79 -33.05
N SER A 469 28.88 14.63 -32.29
CA SER A 469 29.61 13.37 -32.14
C SER A 469 29.33 12.80 -30.76
N LEU A 470 29.21 11.48 -30.66
CA LEU A 470 29.03 10.77 -29.39
C LEU A 470 30.13 9.73 -29.27
N ASN A 471 30.92 9.81 -28.20
CA ASN A 471 31.95 8.83 -27.92
C ASN A 471 31.30 7.49 -27.52
N PRO A 472 31.55 6.39 -28.27
CA PRO A 472 30.86 5.13 -28.06
C PRO A 472 31.25 4.42 -26.76
N VAL A 473 32.29 4.87 -26.05
CA VAL A 473 32.78 4.28 -24.79
C VAL A 473 32.56 5.21 -23.60
N THR A 474 32.85 6.51 -23.72
CA THR A 474 32.72 7.45 -22.59
C THR A 474 31.34 8.10 -22.47
N GLY A 475 30.50 8.01 -23.51
CA GLY A 475 29.19 8.66 -23.55
C GLY A 475 29.25 10.19 -23.71
N GLU A 476 30.43 10.77 -23.91
CA GLU A 476 30.63 12.20 -24.16
C GLU A 476 30.01 12.62 -25.50
N LEU A 477 29.02 13.50 -25.45
CA LEU A 477 28.39 14.16 -26.58
C LEU A 477 29.08 15.52 -26.81
N ALA A 478 29.72 15.68 -27.97
CA ALA A 478 30.48 16.87 -28.34
C ALA A 478 30.01 17.49 -29.66
N VAL A 479 30.09 18.83 -29.74
CA VAL A 479 29.75 19.60 -30.95
C VAL A 479 30.76 19.30 -32.07
N LEU A 480 30.27 18.89 -33.24
CA LEU A 480 31.10 18.49 -34.39
C LEU A 480 31.27 19.63 -35.42
N GLN A 481 30.34 20.57 -35.46
CA GLN A 481 30.34 21.74 -36.35
C GLN A 481 29.95 22.99 -35.55
N THR A 482 30.52 24.15 -35.88
CA THR A 482 30.09 25.43 -35.30
C THR A 482 28.60 25.65 -35.55
N LEU A 483 27.88 25.97 -34.49
CA LEU A 483 26.45 26.26 -34.53
C LEU A 483 26.29 27.78 -34.54
N ASP A 484 25.49 28.29 -35.48
CA ASP A 484 25.22 29.70 -35.74
C ASP A 484 23.70 29.88 -35.67
N PHE A 485 23.20 30.80 -34.86
CA PHE A 485 21.78 30.94 -34.58
C PHE A 485 21.03 31.54 -35.79
N GLU A 486 21.64 32.51 -36.47
CA GLU A 486 21.13 33.21 -37.64
C GLU A 486 20.93 32.29 -38.84
N ASP A 487 21.95 31.50 -39.22
CA ASP A 487 21.85 30.53 -40.32
C ASP A 487 20.75 29.49 -40.07
N LEU A 488 20.55 29.09 -38.82
CA LEU A 488 19.53 28.11 -38.43
C LEU A 488 18.12 28.69 -38.44
N ALA A 489 17.95 29.89 -37.90
CA ALA A 489 16.70 30.65 -38.00
C ALA A 489 16.32 30.92 -39.47
N ALA A 490 17.29 31.28 -40.31
CA ALA A 490 17.10 31.51 -41.74
C ALA A 490 16.69 30.25 -42.52
N MET A 491 17.19 29.06 -42.11
CA MET A 491 16.81 27.77 -42.71
C MET A 491 15.44 27.24 -42.24
N GLY A 492 14.76 27.90 -41.30
CA GLY A 492 13.44 27.48 -40.79
C GLY A 492 13.47 26.17 -39.97
N MET A 493 14.67 25.67 -39.64
CA MET A 493 14.86 24.62 -38.65
C MET A 493 14.99 25.31 -37.28
N GLY A 494 13.95 25.21 -36.45
CA GLY A 494 13.91 25.95 -35.18
C GLY A 494 15.10 25.68 -34.27
N ALA A 495 15.38 26.62 -33.35
CA ALA A 495 16.56 26.71 -32.48
C ALA A 495 16.74 25.56 -31.44
N SER A 496 16.26 24.35 -31.74
CA SER A 496 16.50 23.16 -30.94
C SER A 496 16.55 21.88 -31.77
N TYR A 497 17.63 21.12 -31.65
CA TYR A 497 17.77 19.79 -32.21
C TYR A 497 17.31 18.74 -31.21
N THR A 498 16.27 17.99 -31.55
CA THR A 498 15.84 16.82 -30.77
C THR A 498 16.13 15.54 -31.54
N PHE A 499 16.90 14.63 -30.92
CA PHE A 499 17.30 13.37 -31.52
C PHE A 499 17.33 12.23 -30.50
N GLN A 500 17.34 10.99 -30.99
CA GLN A 500 17.47 9.81 -30.13
C GLN A 500 18.91 9.30 -30.08
N VAL A 501 19.28 8.83 -28.90
CA VAL A 501 20.51 8.09 -28.63
C VAL A 501 20.14 6.70 -28.13
N GLU A 502 20.98 5.72 -28.46
CA GLU A 502 20.82 4.33 -28.08
C GLU A 502 22.06 3.84 -27.32
N ALA A 503 21.83 3.02 -26.31
CA ALA A 503 22.83 2.28 -25.56
C ALA A 503 22.61 0.78 -25.86
N VAL A 504 23.67 0.11 -26.31
CA VAL A 504 23.62 -1.29 -26.74
C VAL A 504 24.73 -2.05 -26.02
N ASP A 505 24.36 -3.13 -25.37
CA ASP A 505 25.24 -4.12 -24.76
C ASP A 505 26.04 -4.90 -25.83
N GLN A 506 26.79 -5.92 -25.40
CA GLN A 506 27.66 -6.72 -26.27
C GLN A 506 26.98 -8.01 -26.81
N GLY A 507 25.85 -8.42 -26.24
CA GLY A 507 25.11 -9.63 -26.65
C GLY A 507 24.08 -9.35 -27.77
N GLY A 508 23.43 -8.20 -27.72
CA GLY A 508 22.41 -7.74 -28.66
C GLY A 508 21.13 -8.57 -28.62
N VAL A 509 20.90 -9.34 -27.55
CA VAL A 509 19.70 -10.17 -27.38
C VAL A 509 18.56 -9.33 -26.81
N THR A 510 18.86 -8.43 -25.86
CA THR A 510 17.86 -7.53 -25.27
C THR A 510 17.65 -6.25 -26.10
N PRO A 511 16.52 -5.53 -25.96
CA PRO A 511 16.27 -4.29 -26.69
C PRO A 511 17.24 -3.17 -26.26
N PRO A 512 17.78 -2.36 -27.19
CA PRO A 512 18.70 -1.30 -26.83
C PRO A 512 18.00 -0.21 -26.00
N GLY A 513 18.69 0.26 -24.95
CA GLY A 513 18.26 1.41 -24.17
C GLY A 513 18.10 2.64 -25.05
N LEU A 514 17.02 3.41 -24.86
CA LEU A 514 16.76 4.63 -25.63
C LEU A 514 16.62 5.84 -24.72
N ALA A 515 17.25 6.95 -25.10
CA ALA A 515 17.01 8.26 -24.52
C ALA A 515 16.85 9.32 -25.62
N THR A 516 16.16 10.41 -25.27
CA THR A 516 15.98 11.57 -26.14
C THR A 516 16.91 12.69 -25.68
N VAL A 517 17.66 13.29 -26.61
CA VAL A 517 18.52 14.46 -26.34
C VAL A 517 17.94 15.65 -27.09
N THR A 518 17.67 16.75 -26.38
CA THR A 518 17.29 18.04 -26.96
C THR A 518 18.40 19.06 -26.69
N VAL A 519 19.14 19.42 -27.73
CA VAL A 519 20.11 20.52 -27.73
C VAL A 519 19.38 21.79 -28.15
N ARG A 520 19.35 22.82 -27.31
CA ARG A 520 18.79 24.14 -27.62
C ARG A 520 19.93 25.10 -27.89
N ILE A 521 19.85 25.85 -28.97
CA ILE A 521 20.87 26.85 -29.32
C ILE A 521 20.41 28.20 -28.82
N THR A 522 21.30 28.93 -28.17
CA THR A 522 21.03 30.27 -27.66
C THR A 522 21.87 31.31 -28.40
N ASP A 523 21.15 32.24 -29.01
CA ASP A 523 21.55 33.56 -29.50
C ASP A 523 22.54 34.27 -28.55
N MET A 524 23.57 34.90 -29.11
CA MET A 524 24.63 35.65 -28.42
C MET A 524 24.85 37.01 -29.10
N ASN A 525 25.20 38.05 -28.31
CA ASN A 525 25.64 39.31 -28.91
C ASN A 525 26.94 39.08 -29.69
N ASP A 526 26.89 39.27 -31.02
CA ASP A 526 28.05 39.17 -31.89
C ASP A 526 28.47 40.44 -32.66
N PHE A 527 27.65 41.48 -32.65
CA PHE A 527 28.02 42.78 -33.21
C PHE A 527 28.72 43.66 -32.14
N SER A 528 29.05 44.91 -32.48
CA SER A 528 29.88 45.76 -31.61
C SER A 528 29.72 47.23 -32.00
N PRO A 529 29.67 48.18 -31.04
CA PRO A 529 29.36 49.57 -31.38
C PRO A 529 30.43 50.19 -32.28
N VAL A 530 30.04 50.81 -33.39
CA VAL A 530 30.97 51.46 -34.34
C VAL A 530 30.82 52.97 -34.28
N PHE A 531 31.88 53.66 -33.84
CA PHE A 531 31.93 55.13 -33.88
C PHE A 531 31.93 55.65 -35.32
N SER A 532 31.13 56.70 -35.56
CA SER A 532 31.07 57.40 -36.85
C SER A 532 32.36 58.12 -37.25
N GLN A 533 33.27 58.42 -36.29
CA GLN A 533 34.57 59.05 -36.53
C GLN A 533 35.66 58.46 -35.61
N ALA A 534 36.89 58.38 -36.11
CA ALA A 534 38.06 57.88 -35.36
C ALA A 534 38.76 58.95 -34.49
N LEU A 535 38.46 60.24 -34.73
CA LEU A 535 38.95 61.38 -33.97
C LEU A 535 37.89 62.49 -33.98
N TYR A 536 37.51 62.97 -32.79
CA TYR A 536 36.65 64.13 -32.62
C TYR A 536 37.48 65.31 -32.08
N ILE A 537 37.14 66.54 -32.45
CA ILE A 537 37.84 67.75 -31.98
C ILE A 537 36.83 68.70 -31.34
N GLY A 538 37.18 69.25 -30.19
CA GLY A 538 36.38 70.20 -29.43
C GLY A 538 37.19 71.42 -28.96
N MET A 539 36.49 72.49 -28.58
CA MET A 539 37.11 73.68 -27.98
C MET A 539 36.31 74.15 -26.76
N VAL A 540 37.00 74.70 -25.77
CA VAL A 540 36.41 75.11 -24.49
C VAL A 540 36.98 76.45 -24.03
N ALA A 541 36.19 77.28 -23.34
CA ALA A 541 36.66 78.54 -22.79
C ALA A 541 37.54 78.29 -21.55
N PRO A 542 38.58 79.10 -21.29
CA PRO A 542 39.43 78.95 -20.09
C PRO A 542 38.66 79.13 -18.78
N ASP A 543 37.50 79.80 -18.82
CA ASP A 543 36.58 80.09 -17.70
C ASP A 543 35.26 79.31 -17.78
N ALA A 544 35.19 78.22 -18.56
CA ALA A 544 33.97 77.47 -18.79
C ALA A 544 33.36 76.90 -17.48
N GLU A 545 32.09 77.20 -17.22
CA GLU A 545 31.36 76.66 -16.07
C GLU A 545 31.08 75.16 -16.24
N LYS A 546 30.80 74.46 -15.14
CA LYS A 546 30.40 73.04 -15.17
C LYS A 546 29.14 72.83 -16.02
N GLY A 547 29.16 71.81 -16.88
CA GLY A 547 28.08 71.48 -17.80
C GLY A 547 28.16 72.21 -19.15
N THR A 548 29.23 72.98 -19.40
CA THR A 548 29.52 73.55 -20.72
C THR A 548 29.71 72.43 -21.75
N PHE A 549 28.88 72.47 -22.79
CA PHE A 549 28.95 71.56 -23.94
C PHE A 549 30.14 71.88 -24.85
N ILE A 550 30.83 70.83 -25.31
CA ILE A 550 32.07 70.93 -26.10
C ILE A 550 31.88 70.32 -27.50
N THR A 551 31.47 69.05 -27.57
CA THR A 551 31.24 68.30 -28.81
C THR A 551 30.40 67.05 -28.52
N THR A 552 29.99 66.30 -29.54
CA THR A 552 29.20 65.06 -29.41
C THR A 552 29.89 63.91 -30.12
N VAL A 553 29.99 62.75 -29.47
CA VAL A 553 30.40 61.50 -30.11
C VAL A 553 29.18 60.66 -30.45
N PHE A 554 29.27 59.86 -31.51
CA PHE A 554 28.16 59.01 -31.96
C PHE A 554 28.67 57.67 -32.50
N ALA A 555 28.07 56.59 -32.02
CA ALA A 555 28.29 55.21 -32.43
C ALA A 555 26.96 54.48 -32.61
N GLU A 556 26.91 53.54 -33.54
CA GLU A 556 25.76 52.68 -33.85
C GLU A 556 26.15 51.21 -33.67
N ASP A 557 25.21 50.38 -33.22
CA ASP A 557 25.34 48.92 -33.30
C ASP A 557 24.40 48.33 -34.37
N GLN A 558 24.73 47.13 -34.86
CA GLN A 558 24.00 46.44 -35.93
C GLN A 558 23.06 45.34 -35.42
N ASP A 559 23.04 45.09 -34.11
CA ASP A 559 22.10 44.16 -33.47
C ASP A 559 20.62 44.52 -33.68
N PRO A 560 19.69 43.53 -33.55
CA PRO A 560 18.27 43.76 -33.74
C PRO A 560 17.71 44.87 -32.83
N PRO A 561 17.03 45.90 -33.38
CA PRO A 561 16.63 47.07 -32.62
C PRO A 561 15.59 46.74 -31.55
N GLY A 562 15.84 47.18 -30.32
CA GLY A 562 15.01 46.89 -29.14
C GLY A 562 15.51 45.73 -28.28
N THR A 563 16.61 45.06 -28.68
CA THR A 563 17.39 44.19 -27.79
C THR A 563 18.34 45.02 -26.90
N PRO A 564 18.83 44.46 -25.78
CA PRO A 564 19.91 45.08 -24.99
C PRO A 564 21.22 45.24 -25.78
N ALA A 565 21.54 44.30 -26.68
CA ALA A 565 22.72 44.34 -27.53
C ALA A 565 22.73 45.56 -28.47
N ALA A 566 21.57 45.96 -29.01
CA ALA A 566 21.46 47.16 -29.83
C ALA A 566 21.55 48.51 -29.05
N PHE A 567 21.63 48.51 -27.71
CA PHE A 567 21.56 49.73 -26.91
C PHE A 567 22.95 50.29 -26.53
N VAL A 568 23.47 51.19 -27.37
CA VAL A 568 24.79 51.81 -27.17
C VAL A 568 24.78 52.84 -26.03
N ARG A 569 25.73 52.70 -25.09
CA ARG A 569 26.06 53.68 -24.06
C ARG A 569 27.50 54.18 -24.17
N TYR A 570 27.72 55.41 -23.68
CA TYR A 570 29.03 56.07 -23.68
C TYR A 570 29.62 56.18 -22.27
N ARG A 571 30.95 56.07 -22.15
CA ARG A 571 31.70 56.40 -20.93
C ARG A 571 33.13 56.83 -21.24
N VAL A 572 33.72 57.64 -20.36
CA VAL A 572 35.15 57.99 -20.46
C VAL A 572 36.03 56.81 -20.08
N ASP A 573 37.08 56.56 -20.86
CA ASP A 573 38.16 55.64 -20.51
C ASP A 573 39.11 56.32 -19.51
N MET A 574 38.88 56.03 -18.23
CA MET A 574 39.69 56.53 -17.11
C MET A 574 41.06 55.86 -17.01
N GLU A 575 41.28 54.69 -17.65
CA GLU A 575 42.60 54.03 -17.66
C GLU A 575 43.53 54.71 -18.67
N ARG A 576 43.02 55.06 -19.85
CA ARG A 576 43.78 55.74 -20.91
C ARG A 576 43.84 57.26 -20.75
N SER A 577 42.84 57.90 -20.13
CA SER A 577 42.77 59.37 -20.03
C SER A 577 42.37 59.91 -18.63
N PRO A 578 43.07 59.54 -17.54
CA PRO A 578 42.68 59.89 -16.18
C PRO A 578 42.63 61.40 -15.88
N TYR A 579 43.56 62.21 -16.42
CA TYR A 579 43.53 63.66 -16.20
C TYR A 579 42.36 64.31 -16.94
N SER A 580 42.23 64.05 -18.24
CA SER A 580 41.14 64.56 -19.07
C SER A 580 39.77 64.12 -18.55
N GLY A 581 39.60 62.87 -18.12
CA GLY A 581 38.35 62.34 -17.55
C GLY A 581 37.99 62.86 -16.16
N SER A 582 38.95 63.51 -15.47
CA SER A 582 38.64 64.26 -14.25
C SER A 582 38.04 65.65 -14.54
N ILE A 583 38.32 66.21 -15.72
CA ILE A 583 37.92 67.56 -16.15
C ILE A 583 36.68 67.52 -17.05
N PHE A 584 36.58 66.52 -17.93
CA PHE A 584 35.53 66.32 -18.90
C PHE A 584 34.78 65.02 -18.64
N ASP A 585 33.50 64.98 -18.99
CA ASP A 585 32.64 63.81 -18.87
C ASP A 585 31.83 63.62 -20.16
N VAL A 586 31.25 62.44 -20.36
CA VAL A 586 30.34 62.15 -21.47
C VAL A 586 28.98 61.71 -20.94
N GLU A 587 27.91 62.33 -21.44
CA GLU A 587 26.54 61.92 -21.16
C GLU A 587 26.27 60.52 -21.75
N ALA A 588 25.94 59.56 -20.89
CA ALA A 588 25.96 58.14 -21.22
C ALA A 588 24.97 57.72 -22.34
N GLU A 589 23.88 58.46 -22.52
CA GLU A 589 22.84 58.17 -23.54
C GLU A 589 22.97 59.05 -24.79
N THR A 590 23.43 60.30 -24.63
CA THR A 590 23.43 61.30 -25.72
C THR A 590 24.78 61.43 -26.44
N GLY A 591 25.85 60.89 -25.86
CA GLY A 591 27.22 61.04 -26.37
C GLY A 591 27.77 62.47 -26.25
N ARG A 592 27.07 63.38 -25.55
CA ARG A 592 27.50 64.78 -25.41
C ARG A 592 28.63 64.91 -24.41
N ILE A 593 29.73 65.54 -24.84
CA ILE A 593 30.91 65.78 -24.01
C ILE A 593 30.79 67.16 -23.36
N ILE A 594 30.93 67.17 -22.04
CA ILE A 594 30.69 68.34 -21.19
C ILE A 594 31.85 68.56 -20.20
N THR A 595 32.00 69.78 -19.70
CA THR A 595 32.87 70.08 -18.56
C THR A 595 32.28 69.48 -17.27
N ARG A 596 33.05 68.65 -16.58
CA ARG A 596 32.67 68.03 -15.31
C ARG A 596 32.86 69.00 -14.12
N VAL A 597 33.78 69.93 -14.27
CA VAL A 597 34.19 70.96 -13.30
C VAL A 597 34.19 72.33 -13.98
N ASN A 598 34.26 73.40 -13.19
CA ASN A 598 34.56 74.72 -13.74
C ASN A 598 36.03 74.74 -14.21
N LEU A 599 36.29 75.12 -15.45
CA LEU A 599 37.63 75.22 -15.99
C LEU A 599 38.33 76.48 -15.48
N ASN A 600 39.64 76.37 -15.28
CA ASN A 600 40.56 77.47 -14.96
C ASN A 600 41.95 77.09 -15.46
N GLU A 601 42.05 76.90 -16.78
CA GLU A 601 43.25 76.37 -17.46
C GLU A 601 43.85 77.41 -18.40
N GLU A 602 45.15 77.28 -18.70
CA GLU A 602 45.84 78.23 -19.56
C GLU A 602 45.34 78.16 -21.02
N PRO A 603 45.23 79.31 -21.72
CA PRO A 603 44.85 79.33 -23.12
C PRO A 603 45.75 78.48 -24.01
N SER A 604 45.17 77.82 -25.01
CA SER A 604 45.84 76.95 -26.01
C SER A 604 46.39 75.61 -25.48
N VAL A 605 46.07 75.20 -24.25
CA VAL A 605 46.28 73.83 -23.76
C VAL A 605 45.38 72.84 -24.53
N THR A 606 45.91 71.65 -24.84
CA THR A 606 45.16 70.56 -25.49
C THR A 606 45.05 69.32 -24.58
N PHE A 607 43.85 68.76 -24.49
CA PHE A 607 43.54 67.54 -23.73
C PHE A 607 43.18 66.40 -24.68
N GLN A 608 43.62 65.19 -24.34
CA GLN A 608 43.26 63.96 -25.05
C GLN A 608 42.35 63.11 -24.15
N LEU A 609 41.11 62.88 -24.59
CA LEU A 609 40.06 62.16 -23.88
C LEU A 609 39.67 60.93 -24.69
N PHE A 610 39.81 59.74 -24.11
CA PHE A 610 39.35 58.50 -24.75
C PHE A 610 37.91 58.19 -24.30
N VAL A 611 37.04 57.87 -25.26
CA VAL A 611 35.63 57.55 -25.00
C VAL A 611 35.32 56.16 -25.52
N ILE A 612 34.67 55.35 -24.68
CA ILE A 612 34.20 54.00 -24.99
C ILE A 612 32.70 54.07 -25.31
N ALA A 613 32.31 53.43 -26.42
CA ALA A 613 30.95 53.04 -26.70
C ALA A 613 30.82 51.54 -26.39
N TYR A 614 29.80 51.13 -25.65
CA TYR A 614 29.55 49.75 -25.25
C TYR A 614 28.05 49.44 -25.29
N ASP A 615 27.69 48.21 -25.61
CA ASP A 615 26.31 47.72 -25.56
C ASP A 615 25.91 47.19 -24.17
N ASP A 616 24.62 46.87 -24.01
CA ASP A 616 24.09 46.11 -22.86
C ASP A 616 23.91 44.61 -23.18
N GLY A 617 24.61 44.07 -24.18
CA GLY A 617 24.49 42.67 -24.62
C GLY A 617 25.27 41.68 -23.76
N GLU A 618 25.01 40.38 -23.94
CA GLU A 618 25.84 39.30 -23.38
C GLU A 618 26.41 38.43 -24.52
N PRO A 619 27.75 38.35 -24.69
CA PRO A 619 28.79 39.11 -23.99
C PRO A 619 28.77 40.61 -24.38
N VAL A 620 29.13 41.49 -23.44
CA VAL A 620 29.23 42.94 -23.72
C VAL A 620 30.33 43.20 -24.74
N LYS A 621 30.01 43.89 -25.83
CA LYS A 621 31.00 44.35 -26.80
C LYS A 621 31.15 45.87 -26.70
N PHE A 622 32.31 46.34 -27.16
CA PHE A 622 32.70 47.74 -26.99
C PHE A 622 33.78 48.16 -27.97
N ASN A 623 33.86 49.47 -28.18
CA ASN A 623 34.83 50.11 -29.05
C ASN A 623 35.29 51.44 -28.42
N SER A 624 36.40 52.02 -28.89
CA SER A 624 36.99 53.23 -28.31
C SER A 624 37.44 54.24 -29.37
N THR A 625 37.15 55.52 -29.15
CA THR A 625 37.59 56.64 -30.01
C THR A 625 38.34 57.72 -29.20
N LEU A 626 39.07 58.60 -29.89
CA LEU A 626 39.81 59.72 -29.30
C LEU A 626 39.09 61.05 -29.52
N VAL A 627 39.13 61.91 -28.51
CA VAL A 627 38.60 63.28 -28.55
C VAL A 627 39.68 64.26 -28.10
N GLU A 628 40.03 65.22 -28.94
CA GLU A 628 40.97 66.29 -28.64
C GLU A 628 40.26 67.60 -28.28
N ILE A 629 40.47 68.13 -27.08
CA ILE A 629 39.80 69.32 -26.56
C ILE A 629 40.82 70.44 -26.35
N THR A 630 40.64 71.59 -27.02
CA THR A 630 41.59 72.73 -26.94
C THR A 630 41.00 73.93 -26.18
N VAL A 631 41.76 74.50 -25.24
CA VAL A 631 41.37 75.72 -24.52
C VAL A 631 41.52 76.95 -25.44
N ALA A 632 40.46 77.75 -25.57
CA ALA A 632 40.43 78.93 -26.45
C ALA A 632 41.24 80.11 -25.90
N GLN A 633 41.66 81.03 -26.78
CA GLN A 633 42.33 82.27 -26.38
C GLN A 633 41.32 83.38 -26.03
N PRO A 634 41.50 84.12 -24.91
CA PRO A 634 40.58 85.19 -24.50
C PRO A 634 40.36 86.31 -25.52
N SER A 635 41.34 86.53 -26.41
CA SER A 635 41.27 87.52 -27.49
C SER A 635 40.23 87.21 -28.58
N LEU A 636 39.72 85.99 -28.64
CA LEU A 636 38.71 85.54 -29.63
C LEU A 636 37.26 85.72 -29.15
N ILE A 637 37.06 86.01 -27.86
CA ILE A 637 35.77 85.93 -27.16
C ILE A 637 35.18 87.35 -26.93
N PRO A 638 34.04 87.70 -27.54
CA PRO A 638 33.35 88.98 -27.30
C PRO A 638 32.79 89.12 -25.87
N VAL A 639 32.53 90.36 -25.43
CA VAL A 639 32.05 90.66 -24.07
C VAL A 639 30.78 91.53 -24.08
N PHE A 640 29.70 91.07 -23.45
CA PHE A 640 28.49 91.89 -23.24
C PHE A 640 28.64 92.91 -22.12
N LYS A 641 28.08 94.12 -22.30
CA LYS A 641 27.91 95.15 -21.25
C LYS A 641 26.65 96.00 -21.54
N PRO A 642 25.59 95.92 -20.72
CA PRO A 642 25.39 95.01 -19.58
C PRO A 642 25.26 93.54 -20.01
N ASP A 643 25.32 92.63 -19.03
CA ASP A 643 25.09 91.19 -19.16
C ASP A 643 23.60 90.78 -18.98
N GLU A 644 22.73 91.71 -18.58
CA GLU A 644 21.28 91.54 -18.50
C GLU A 644 20.51 92.73 -19.11
N TYR A 645 19.42 92.46 -19.81
CA TYR A 645 18.56 93.42 -20.52
C TYR A 645 17.08 93.22 -20.19
N MET A 646 16.31 94.30 -20.02
CA MET A 646 14.85 94.27 -19.83
C MET A 646 14.17 95.23 -20.81
N PHE A 647 13.06 94.80 -21.42
CA PHE A 647 12.29 95.59 -22.40
C PHE A 647 10.81 95.74 -21.97
N PRO A 648 10.04 96.69 -22.55
CA PRO A 648 8.62 96.85 -22.24
C PRO A 648 7.77 95.61 -22.62
N PRO A 649 6.61 95.38 -21.96
CA PRO A 649 5.72 94.28 -22.31
C PRO A 649 5.20 94.33 -23.75
N VAL A 650 4.98 93.16 -24.33
CA VAL A 650 4.48 92.96 -25.70
C VAL A 650 3.04 92.44 -25.63
N SER A 651 2.11 93.05 -26.36
CA SER A 651 0.74 92.52 -26.50
C SER A 651 0.76 91.15 -27.17
N GLU A 652 -0.07 90.21 -26.71
CA GLU A 652 -0.18 88.90 -27.34
C GLU A 652 -0.71 88.98 -28.79
N GLN A 653 -1.58 89.96 -29.07
CA GLN A 653 -2.09 90.29 -30.40
C GLN A 653 -1.06 91.02 -31.28
N ALA A 654 0.19 91.21 -30.82
CA ALA A 654 1.23 91.86 -31.62
C ALA A 654 1.56 91.03 -32.88
N PRO A 655 1.56 91.65 -34.08
CA PRO A 655 1.87 90.92 -35.30
C PRO A 655 3.34 90.46 -35.33
N VAL A 656 3.58 89.37 -36.04
CA VAL A 656 4.91 88.85 -36.36
C VAL A 656 5.77 89.95 -37.02
N GLY A 657 7.01 90.09 -36.54
CA GLY A 657 7.97 91.10 -36.98
C GLY A 657 8.04 92.35 -36.09
N THR A 658 7.32 92.38 -34.97
CA THR A 658 7.35 93.50 -34.01
C THR A 658 8.72 93.56 -33.32
N SER A 659 9.41 94.70 -33.37
CA SER A 659 10.70 94.90 -32.68
C SER A 659 10.50 95.04 -31.18
N VAL A 660 11.21 94.24 -30.40
CA VAL A 660 11.11 94.16 -28.94
C VAL A 660 12.23 94.96 -28.27
N GLY A 661 13.45 94.89 -28.80
CA GLY A 661 14.61 95.59 -28.24
C GLY A 661 15.94 95.15 -28.86
N ARG A 662 17.06 95.75 -28.40
CA ARG A 662 18.40 95.53 -28.99
C ARG A 662 19.47 95.32 -27.92
N VAL A 663 20.33 94.33 -28.14
CA VAL A 663 21.51 93.99 -27.30
C VAL A 663 22.83 94.35 -28.00
N SER A 664 23.93 94.45 -27.22
CA SER A 664 25.25 94.82 -27.76
C SER A 664 26.44 94.27 -26.95
N ALA A 665 27.41 93.69 -27.66
CA ALA A 665 28.69 93.23 -27.12
C ALA A 665 29.89 93.99 -27.74
N TYR A 666 31.09 93.79 -27.17
CA TYR A 666 32.35 94.42 -27.57
C TYR A 666 33.46 93.38 -27.79
N ALA A 667 34.28 93.56 -28.83
CA ALA A 667 35.42 92.70 -29.15
C ALA A 667 36.58 93.53 -29.74
N ASN A 668 37.82 93.11 -29.51
CA ASN A 668 39.00 93.81 -30.01
C ASN A 668 39.24 93.45 -31.49
N SER A 669 38.98 94.39 -32.40
CA SER A 669 39.30 94.26 -33.84
C SER A 669 38.62 93.09 -34.57
N GLN A 670 37.50 92.57 -34.05
CA GLN A 670 36.69 91.51 -34.67
C GLN A 670 35.24 91.96 -34.89
N THR A 671 34.60 91.42 -35.92
CA THR A 671 33.15 91.56 -36.15
C THR A 671 32.39 90.60 -35.26
N ILE A 672 31.31 91.07 -34.64
CA ILE A 672 30.48 90.26 -33.71
C ILE A 672 29.23 89.75 -34.43
N VAL A 673 28.85 88.50 -34.15
CA VAL A 673 27.64 87.83 -34.61
C VAL A 673 26.80 87.44 -33.40
N TYR A 674 25.52 87.83 -33.38
CA TYR A 674 24.59 87.52 -32.29
C TYR A 674 23.70 86.29 -32.59
N SER A 675 23.43 85.48 -31.58
CA SER A 675 22.53 84.31 -31.67
C SER A 675 21.80 84.07 -30.36
N ILE A 676 20.54 83.60 -30.41
CA ILE A 676 19.82 83.14 -29.21
C ILE A 676 20.21 81.67 -28.95
N MET A 677 20.60 81.36 -27.71
CA MET A 677 21.00 80.01 -27.28
C MET A 677 19.87 79.22 -26.61
N ALA A 678 19.03 79.89 -25.81
CA ALA A 678 18.00 79.26 -24.96
C ALA A 678 16.95 80.29 -24.52
N GLY A 679 15.84 79.85 -23.93
CA GLY A 679 14.70 80.68 -23.52
C GLY A 679 13.75 81.04 -24.67
N ASN A 680 13.94 80.39 -25.82
CA ASN A 680 13.17 80.58 -27.06
C ASN A 680 12.84 79.22 -27.69
N GLU A 681 12.49 78.25 -26.85
CA GLU A 681 12.29 76.84 -27.23
C GLU A 681 11.17 76.68 -28.29
N LEU A 682 10.18 77.57 -28.25
CA LEU A 682 9.07 77.64 -29.21
C LEU A 682 9.35 78.55 -30.43
N GLY A 683 10.53 79.18 -30.53
CA GLY A 683 10.91 80.01 -31.67
C GLY A 683 10.15 81.33 -31.79
N HIS A 684 9.56 81.85 -30.70
CA HIS A 684 8.73 83.06 -30.73
C HIS A 684 9.51 84.35 -31.02
N PHE A 685 10.83 84.36 -30.78
CA PHE A 685 11.69 85.53 -31.01
C PHE A 685 12.85 85.22 -31.98
N LYS A 686 13.32 86.26 -32.65
CA LYS A 686 14.44 86.18 -33.61
C LYS A 686 15.36 87.37 -33.48
N ILE A 687 16.66 87.10 -33.43
CA ILE A 687 17.69 88.14 -33.35
C ILE A 687 18.34 88.38 -34.72
N ASN A 688 18.61 89.64 -35.04
CA ASN A 688 19.42 90.03 -36.17
C ASN A 688 20.90 89.78 -35.86
N ASP A 689 21.53 88.92 -36.66
CA ASP A 689 22.89 88.42 -36.51
C ASP A 689 23.95 89.53 -36.42
N LYS A 690 23.74 90.67 -37.09
CA LYS A 690 24.71 91.78 -37.17
C LYS A 690 24.36 92.97 -36.29
N THR A 691 23.08 93.25 -36.07
CA THR A 691 22.67 94.43 -35.28
C THR A 691 22.42 94.11 -33.81
N GLY A 692 22.05 92.86 -33.47
CA GLY A 692 21.63 92.47 -32.13
C GLY A 692 20.19 92.87 -31.78
N GLU A 693 19.37 93.24 -32.77
CA GLU A 693 17.95 93.61 -32.58
C GLU A 693 17.04 92.36 -32.60
N ILE A 694 16.09 92.28 -31.66
CA ILE A 694 15.21 91.14 -31.40
C ILE A 694 13.78 91.50 -31.81
N PHE A 695 13.16 90.61 -32.58
CA PHE A 695 11.81 90.75 -33.12
C PHE A 695 10.94 89.53 -32.75
N THR A 696 9.62 89.67 -32.73
CA THR A 696 8.70 88.52 -32.72
C THR A 696 8.75 87.79 -34.07
N ASP A 697 8.83 86.46 -34.08
CA ASP A 697 8.79 85.59 -35.28
C ASP A 697 7.48 84.78 -35.34
N HIS A 698 6.78 84.63 -34.21
CA HIS A 698 5.45 84.01 -34.07
C HIS A 698 4.50 84.89 -33.25
N LEU A 699 3.21 84.57 -33.26
CA LEU A 699 2.23 85.19 -32.35
C LEU A 699 2.52 84.78 -30.92
N LEU A 700 2.20 85.66 -29.97
CA LEU A 700 2.32 85.42 -28.54
C LEU A 700 0.93 85.05 -27.98
N ASP A 701 0.91 84.43 -26.81
CA ASP A 701 -0.25 83.81 -26.16
C ASP A 701 0.04 83.88 -24.65
N TYR A 702 -0.76 84.66 -23.91
CA TYR A 702 -0.53 84.93 -22.50
C TYR A 702 -0.90 83.72 -21.61
N GLU A 703 -1.98 83.02 -21.92
CA GLU A 703 -2.47 81.82 -21.22
C GLU A 703 -1.43 80.70 -21.23
N ASN A 704 -0.60 80.65 -22.27
CA ASN A 704 0.51 79.73 -22.40
C ASN A 704 1.79 80.24 -21.70
N LEU A 705 2.26 81.46 -22.02
CA LEU A 705 3.54 81.99 -21.51
C LEU A 705 3.54 83.51 -21.31
N THR A 706 3.41 83.91 -20.05
CA THR A 706 3.38 85.33 -19.62
C THR A 706 4.73 86.07 -19.72
N SER A 707 5.87 85.36 -19.80
CA SER A 707 7.20 85.97 -19.91
C SER A 707 8.28 85.02 -20.46
N TYR A 708 9.37 85.59 -20.98
CA TYR A 708 10.50 84.89 -21.59
C TYR A 708 11.83 85.41 -21.03
N ILE A 709 12.82 84.52 -20.90
CA ILE A 709 14.20 84.85 -20.46
C ILE A 709 15.19 84.32 -21.50
N LEU A 710 15.43 85.09 -22.56
CA LEU A 710 16.32 84.67 -23.64
C LEU A 710 17.78 84.71 -23.17
N LYS A 711 18.55 83.65 -23.41
CA LYS A 711 20.02 83.69 -23.35
C LYS A 711 20.57 83.99 -24.73
N VAL A 712 21.25 85.13 -24.89
CA VAL A 712 21.86 85.57 -26.14
C VAL A 712 23.38 85.43 -26.07
N ARG A 713 24.00 84.93 -27.13
CA ARG A 713 25.45 84.80 -27.31
C ARG A 713 25.96 85.79 -28.36
N ALA A 714 27.20 86.24 -28.18
CA ALA A 714 27.94 87.05 -29.13
C ALA A 714 29.25 86.34 -29.50
N ASP A 715 29.39 85.88 -30.74
CA ASP A 715 30.60 85.23 -31.23
C ASP A 715 31.40 86.16 -32.14
N SER A 716 32.71 85.93 -32.26
CA SER A 716 33.50 86.59 -33.31
C SER A 716 33.25 85.91 -34.66
N LEU A 717 33.20 86.70 -35.75
CA LEU A 717 32.93 86.19 -37.10
C LEU A 717 33.93 85.10 -37.52
N ASP A 718 35.18 85.19 -37.07
CA ASP A 718 36.24 84.21 -37.34
C ASP A 718 35.92 82.84 -36.70
N MET A 719 35.32 82.83 -35.49
CA MET A 719 34.87 81.60 -34.82
C MET A 719 33.67 80.97 -35.51
N VAL A 720 32.71 81.80 -35.93
CA VAL A 720 31.51 81.34 -36.67
C VAL A 720 31.91 80.75 -38.03
N GLN A 721 32.82 81.40 -38.77
CA GLN A 721 33.31 80.87 -40.06
C GLN A 721 34.15 79.58 -39.90
N ALA A 722 34.78 79.37 -38.74
CA ALA A 722 35.51 78.15 -38.44
C ALA A 722 34.65 77.02 -37.85
N ASN A 723 33.31 77.20 -37.72
CA ASN A 723 32.40 76.32 -36.98
C ASN A 723 32.86 75.99 -35.54
N LYS A 724 33.58 76.93 -34.90
CA LYS A 724 34.16 76.75 -33.56
C LYS A 724 33.31 77.45 -32.51
N ASN A 725 32.35 76.72 -31.96
CA ASN A 725 31.51 77.20 -30.87
C ASN A 725 32.30 77.17 -29.55
N VAL A 726 32.51 78.33 -28.93
CA VAL A 726 33.05 78.43 -27.57
C VAL A 726 32.09 79.27 -26.74
N THR A 727 31.58 78.68 -25.66
CA THR A 727 30.69 79.36 -24.72
C THR A 727 31.50 79.76 -23.49
N SER A 728 31.39 81.03 -23.11
CA SER A 728 32.04 81.65 -21.96
C SER A 728 31.01 82.51 -21.23
N ARG A 729 31.27 82.80 -19.96
CA ARG A 729 30.43 83.72 -19.19
C ARG A 729 30.46 85.15 -19.77
N SER A 730 31.56 85.54 -20.41
CA SER A 730 31.72 86.89 -20.96
C SER A 730 30.93 87.12 -22.25
N ASN A 731 30.77 86.08 -23.08
CA ASN A 731 30.12 86.17 -24.38
C ASN A 731 28.64 85.79 -24.39
N THR A 732 28.00 85.74 -23.22
CA THR A 732 26.57 85.46 -23.05
C THR A 732 25.88 86.53 -22.18
N ALA A 733 24.61 86.81 -22.49
CA ALA A 733 23.76 87.77 -21.77
C ALA A 733 22.31 87.28 -21.66
N LYS A 734 21.54 87.79 -20.70
CA LYS A 734 20.10 87.49 -20.54
C LYS A 734 19.22 88.63 -21.00
N VAL A 735 18.05 88.31 -21.55
CA VAL A 735 17.03 89.28 -22.01
C VAL A 735 15.67 88.87 -21.47
N PHE A 736 15.03 89.76 -20.70
CA PHE A 736 13.69 89.55 -20.13
C PHE A 736 12.62 90.25 -20.98
N ILE A 737 11.55 89.52 -21.30
CA ILE A 737 10.40 89.98 -22.12
C ILE A 737 9.11 89.54 -21.42
N GLU A 738 8.11 90.43 -21.29
CA GLU A 738 6.81 90.17 -20.66
C GLU A 738 5.68 90.24 -21.71
N VAL A 739 4.58 89.50 -21.50
CA VAL A 739 3.39 89.44 -22.37
C VAL A 739 2.16 90.04 -21.65
N GLN A 740 1.21 90.59 -22.39
CA GLN A 740 -0.02 91.22 -21.88
C GLN A 740 -1.30 90.45 -22.26
N ASP A 741 -2.16 90.23 -21.25
CA ASP A 741 -3.45 89.50 -21.16
C ASP A 741 -4.67 90.25 -21.76
N GLU A 742 -5.51 89.56 -22.55
CA GLU A 742 -6.82 90.00 -23.07
C GLU A 742 -7.92 88.91 -23.03
N ASN A 743 -9.22 89.27 -23.13
CA ASN A 743 -10.35 88.32 -22.98
C ASN A 743 -10.76 87.65 -24.30
N ASP A 744 -10.49 86.34 -24.44
CA ASP A 744 -10.80 85.57 -25.65
C ASP A 744 -11.49 84.19 -25.45
N HIS A 745 -11.73 83.70 -24.21
CA HIS A 745 -12.31 82.37 -23.94
C HIS A 745 -13.69 82.41 -23.22
N PRO A 746 -14.57 81.38 -23.43
CA PRO A 746 -15.89 81.31 -22.77
C PRO A 746 -15.98 80.34 -21.58
N PRO A 747 -16.93 80.57 -20.63
CA PRO A 747 -17.16 79.73 -19.44
C PRO A 747 -17.50 78.28 -19.77
N VAL A 748 -16.85 77.32 -19.09
CA VAL A 748 -17.03 75.88 -19.33
C VAL A 748 -17.67 75.13 -18.16
N PHE A 749 -18.73 74.36 -18.43
CA PHE A 749 -19.29 73.42 -17.45
C PHE A 749 -18.53 72.08 -17.47
N THR A 750 -18.10 71.58 -16.31
CA THR A 750 -17.35 70.32 -16.20
C THR A 750 -18.15 69.06 -16.58
N ARG A 751 -19.50 69.13 -16.55
CA ARG A 751 -20.41 68.04 -16.98
C ARG A 751 -21.64 68.62 -17.69
N GLN A 752 -22.16 67.89 -18.68
CA GLN A 752 -23.41 68.25 -19.38
C GLN A 752 -24.69 67.82 -18.61
N LEU A 753 -24.55 66.90 -17.64
CA LEU A 753 -25.62 66.41 -16.77
C LEU A 753 -25.09 66.27 -15.34
N TYR A 754 -25.79 66.91 -14.39
CA TYR A 754 -25.58 66.74 -12.95
C TYR A 754 -26.75 65.93 -12.35
N ILE A 755 -26.44 65.02 -11.44
CA ILE A 755 -27.43 64.19 -10.73
C ILE A 755 -27.22 64.39 -9.23
N GLY A 756 -28.29 64.75 -8.53
CA GLY A 756 -28.33 64.90 -7.08
C GLY A 756 -29.49 64.11 -6.45
N GLY A 757 -29.54 64.08 -5.13
CA GLY A 757 -30.61 63.43 -4.37
C GLY A 757 -30.97 64.22 -3.11
N VAL A 758 -32.17 63.97 -2.59
CA VAL A 758 -32.71 64.63 -1.38
C VAL A 758 -33.55 63.62 -0.60
N ALA A 759 -33.41 63.56 0.72
CA ALA A 759 -34.24 62.70 1.56
C ALA A 759 -35.67 63.26 1.81
N GLU A 760 -36.64 62.37 2.05
CA GLU A 760 -38.04 62.77 2.30
C GLU A 760 -38.23 63.68 3.53
N ASP A 761 -37.33 63.59 4.52
CA ASP A 761 -37.35 64.35 5.77
C ASP A 761 -36.46 65.61 5.75
N THR A 762 -35.78 65.89 4.63
CA THR A 762 -34.95 67.08 4.46
C THR A 762 -35.78 68.37 4.60
N LYS A 763 -35.24 69.35 5.33
CA LYS A 763 -35.83 70.70 5.48
C LYS A 763 -35.61 71.53 4.21
N SER A 764 -36.49 72.50 3.97
CA SER A 764 -36.31 73.48 2.88
C SER A 764 -35.05 74.34 3.07
N PHE A 765 -34.53 74.87 1.97
CA PHE A 765 -33.26 75.60 1.83
C PHE A 765 -31.98 74.80 2.11
N SER A 766 -32.06 73.47 2.09
CA SER A 766 -30.87 72.60 2.05
C SER A 766 -30.16 72.67 0.69
N SER A 767 -28.83 72.71 0.71
CA SER A 767 -27.99 72.71 -0.51
C SER A 767 -27.93 71.31 -1.13
N VAL A 768 -28.00 71.25 -2.46
CA VAL A 768 -28.09 69.98 -3.22
C VAL A 768 -26.88 69.78 -4.14
N LEU A 769 -26.48 70.81 -4.91
CA LEU A 769 -25.39 70.75 -5.91
C LEU A 769 -24.72 72.13 -6.06
N LYS A 770 -23.43 72.15 -6.43
CA LYS A 770 -22.65 73.34 -6.87
C LYS A 770 -22.07 73.06 -8.26
N ILE A 771 -22.04 74.07 -9.14
CA ILE A 771 -21.80 73.85 -10.58
C ILE A 771 -20.89 74.94 -11.20
N ALA A 772 -19.90 74.50 -12.01
CA ALA A 772 -18.98 75.24 -12.92
C ALA A 772 -17.82 76.09 -12.33
N THR A 773 -16.82 76.34 -13.18
CA THR A 773 -15.56 77.12 -12.98
C THR A 773 -15.05 77.61 -14.34
N ASP A 774 -14.43 78.79 -14.40
CA ASP A 774 -13.86 79.38 -15.61
C ASP A 774 -12.33 79.19 -15.75
N LYS A 775 -11.76 79.53 -16.91
CA LYS A 775 -10.30 79.46 -17.18
C LYS A 775 -9.59 80.81 -17.14
N ASP A 776 -10.27 81.89 -17.50
CA ASP A 776 -9.63 83.20 -17.66
C ASP A 776 -9.28 83.82 -16.33
N THR A 777 -8.30 84.74 -16.33
CA THR A 777 -7.77 85.33 -15.10
C THR A 777 -8.42 86.69 -14.81
N GLY A 778 -8.61 87.00 -13.52
CA GLY A 778 -9.16 88.31 -13.10
C GLY A 778 -10.66 88.47 -13.37
N ASN A 779 -11.07 89.63 -13.88
CA ASN A 779 -12.49 89.98 -14.04
C ASN A 779 -13.22 89.08 -15.06
N TYR A 780 -12.50 88.56 -16.05
CA TYR A 780 -13.05 87.71 -17.09
C TYR A 780 -13.45 86.32 -16.56
N SER A 781 -12.93 85.91 -15.39
CA SER A 781 -13.34 84.69 -14.66
C SER A 781 -14.70 84.78 -13.91
N ALA A 782 -15.34 85.95 -13.85
CA ALA A 782 -16.44 86.20 -12.89
C ALA A 782 -17.83 85.78 -13.41
N MET A 783 -18.32 84.62 -12.95
CA MET A 783 -19.55 83.97 -13.48
C MET A 783 -20.88 84.40 -12.82
N ALA A 784 -21.97 84.41 -13.59
CA ALA A 784 -23.36 84.59 -13.11
C ALA A 784 -24.31 83.46 -13.58
N TYR A 785 -25.19 82.96 -12.69
CA TYR A 785 -25.97 81.72 -12.83
C TYR A 785 -27.51 81.89 -12.79
N ARG A 786 -28.26 81.03 -13.51
CA ARG A 786 -29.74 80.95 -13.44
C ARG A 786 -30.33 79.56 -13.79
N LEU A 787 -31.53 79.24 -13.28
CA LEU A 787 -32.29 78.00 -13.58
C LEU A 787 -33.36 78.19 -14.67
N ILE A 788 -33.68 77.09 -15.38
CA ILE A 788 -34.81 76.97 -16.31
C ILE A 788 -35.52 75.62 -16.10
N PHE A 789 -36.81 75.63 -15.77
CA PHE A 789 -37.64 74.45 -15.55
C PHE A 789 -38.48 74.04 -16.79
N PRO A 790 -38.73 72.74 -17.03
CA PRO A 790 -39.72 72.28 -17.99
C PRO A 790 -41.15 72.67 -17.58
N PRO A 791 -42.06 72.94 -18.53
CA PRO A 791 -43.38 73.53 -18.26
C PRO A 791 -44.39 72.63 -17.53
N THR A 792 -44.07 71.35 -17.33
CA THR A 792 -44.92 70.37 -16.62
C THR A 792 -44.42 70.04 -15.21
N SER A 793 -43.44 70.79 -14.69
CA SER A 793 -42.81 70.57 -13.38
C SER A 793 -43.39 71.53 -12.35
N GLU A 794 -43.52 71.12 -11.08
CA GLU A 794 -43.84 72.04 -9.99
C GLU A 794 -42.74 73.11 -9.86
N GLN A 795 -43.07 74.32 -10.30
CA GLN A 795 -42.10 75.33 -10.76
C GLN A 795 -41.27 75.94 -9.61
N ASP A 796 -41.71 75.75 -8.37
CA ASP A 796 -41.13 76.26 -7.13
C ASP A 796 -40.41 75.18 -6.31
N SER A 797 -39.94 74.09 -6.94
CA SER A 797 -39.29 72.97 -6.23
C SER A 797 -37.84 73.24 -5.81
N PHE A 798 -37.09 74.05 -6.57
CA PHE A 798 -35.67 74.34 -6.35
C PHE A 798 -35.31 75.78 -6.74
N VAL A 799 -34.25 76.33 -6.14
CA VAL A 799 -33.71 77.68 -6.47
C VAL A 799 -32.17 77.61 -6.60
N ILE A 800 -31.55 78.55 -7.33
CA ILE A 800 -30.08 78.68 -7.44
C ILE A 800 -29.61 80.05 -6.96
N GLU A 801 -28.45 80.10 -6.33
CA GLU A 801 -27.75 81.35 -6.00
C GLU A 801 -26.96 81.89 -7.21
N THR A 802 -27.15 83.18 -7.51
CA THR A 802 -26.72 83.79 -8.78
C THR A 802 -25.21 83.90 -8.99
N TYR A 803 -24.40 83.90 -7.93
CA TYR A 803 -22.94 84.08 -8.03
C TYR A 803 -22.14 82.92 -7.42
N THR A 804 -22.79 81.95 -6.79
CA THR A 804 -22.14 80.78 -6.17
C THR A 804 -22.46 79.46 -6.89
N GLY A 805 -23.50 79.45 -7.74
CA GLY A 805 -23.94 78.28 -8.48
C GLY A 805 -24.57 77.18 -7.60
N ILE A 806 -24.92 77.48 -6.34
CA ILE A 806 -25.47 76.50 -5.39
C ILE A 806 -26.98 76.36 -5.57
N ILE A 807 -27.44 75.14 -5.85
CA ILE A 807 -28.86 74.77 -5.94
C ILE A 807 -29.37 74.37 -4.54
N LYS A 808 -30.54 74.89 -4.15
CA LYS A 808 -31.21 74.62 -2.87
C LYS A 808 -32.64 74.11 -3.05
N THR A 809 -33.10 73.27 -2.11
CA THR A 809 -34.50 72.83 -2.00
C THR A 809 -35.42 73.98 -1.59
N ALA A 810 -36.67 73.97 -2.05
CA ALA A 810 -37.68 74.97 -1.66
C ALA A 810 -38.87 74.40 -0.86
N ILE A 811 -39.14 73.09 -0.96
CA ILE A 811 -40.26 72.39 -0.29
C ILE A 811 -39.77 71.17 0.52
N MET A 812 -40.67 70.50 1.25
CA MET A 812 -40.41 69.20 1.91
C MET A 812 -41.01 68.05 1.09
N TYR A 813 -40.30 66.93 0.95
CA TYR A 813 -40.62 65.85 0.00
C TYR A 813 -41.24 64.59 0.63
N ARG A 814 -42.16 64.76 1.60
CA ARG A 814 -42.76 63.62 2.34
C ARG A 814 -43.58 62.71 1.43
N ASN A 815 -43.40 61.40 1.57
CA ASN A 815 -44.06 60.34 0.79
C ASN A 815 -43.81 60.42 -0.75
N MET A 816 -42.71 61.06 -1.19
CA MET A 816 -42.30 61.17 -2.59
C MET A 816 -41.17 60.19 -2.99
N ARG A 817 -40.92 59.14 -2.21
CA ARG A 817 -39.93 58.09 -2.48
C ARG A 817 -39.92 57.64 -3.96
N ARG A 818 -38.76 57.77 -4.63
CA ARG A 818 -38.49 57.45 -6.05
C ARG A 818 -39.12 58.40 -7.09
N VAL A 819 -39.58 59.59 -6.68
CA VAL A 819 -39.91 60.71 -7.59
C VAL A 819 -38.62 61.44 -7.99
N HIS A 820 -38.57 62.06 -9.18
CA HIS A 820 -37.44 62.86 -9.63
C HIS A 820 -37.87 64.12 -10.40
N PHE A 821 -37.02 65.14 -10.36
CA PHE A 821 -37.19 66.45 -10.99
C PHE A 821 -36.06 66.70 -12.00
N LYS A 822 -36.31 67.43 -13.10
CA LYS A 822 -35.30 67.75 -14.13
C LYS A 822 -35.37 69.23 -14.52
N PHE A 823 -34.22 69.90 -14.69
CA PHE A 823 -34.13 71.32 -15.08
C PHE A 823 -32.75 71.66 -15.68
N LYS A 824 -32.55 72.90 -16.17
CA LYS A 824 -31.29 73.39 -16.77
C LYS A 824 -30.69 74.55 -15.98
N VAL A 825 -29.36 74.71 -16.10
CA VAL A 825 -28.54 75.80 -15.55
C VAL A 825 -27.82 76.53 -16.68
N ILE A 826 -27.70 77.86 -16.61
CA ILE A 826 -26.88 78.70 -17.52
C ILE A 826 -25.84 79.46 -16.69
N ALA A 827 -24.63 79.63 -17.23
CA ALA A 827 -23.57 80.48 -16.68
C ALA A 827 -23.06 81.48 -17.73
N THR A 828 -22.54 82.64 -17.30
CA THR A 828 -22.06 83.74 -18.17
C THR A 828 -20.95 84.52 -17.47
N ASP A 829 -19.86 84.81 -18.17
CA ASP A 829 -18.67 85.54 -17.66
C ASP A 829 -18.84 87.08 -17.60
N ASP A 830 -17.81 87.82 -17.20
CA ASP A 830 -17.80 89.27 -16.93
C ASP A 830 -19.05 89.75 -16.17
N TYR A 831 -19.34 89.07 -15.04
CA TYR A 831 -20.53 89.31 -14.21
C TYR A 831 -21.86 89.19 -14.97
N GLY A 832 -21.90 88.42 -16.06
CA GLY A 832 -23.07 88.20 -16.91
C GLY A 832 -23.11 89.01 -18.21
N LYS A 833 -21.97 89.46 -18.76
CA LYS A 833 -21.92 90.34 -19.94
C LYS A 833 -21.13 89.84 -21.14
N GLY A 834 -20.18 88.93 -20.98
CA GLY A 834 -19.46 88.35 -22.11
C GLY A 834 -20.10 87.04 -22.58
N LEU A 835 -19.33 85.97 -22.62
CA LEU A 835 -19.70 84.70 -23.24
C LEU A 835 -20.47 83.79 -22.25
N SER A 836 -21.17 82.77 -22.76
CA SER A 836 -22.12 81.98 -21.95
C SER A 836 -22.28 80.53 -22.39
N SER A 837 -22.64 79.67 -21.44
CA SER A 837 -22.81 78.21 -21.64
C SER A 837 -23.93 77.63 -20.73
N SER A 838 -24.26 76.33 -20.88
CA SER A 838 -25.38 75.71 -20.14
C SER A 838 -25.25 74.19 -19.90
N ALA A 839 -25.91 73.67 -18.86
CA ALA A 839 -25.94 72.25 -18.48
C ALA A 839 -27.31 71.77 -17.96
N ASN A 840 -27.53 70.45 -17.90
CA ASN A 840 -28.75 69.82 -17.36
C ASN A 840 -28.55 69.34 -15.91
N VAL A 841 -29.64 69.28 -15.13
CA VAL A 841 -29.66 68.80 -13.73
C VAL A 841 -30.86 67.89 -13.48
N VAL A 842 -30.66 66.82 -12.71
CA VAL A 842 -31.70 65.91 -12.22
C VAL A 842 -31.57 65.73 -10.71
N VAL A 843 -32.68 65.72 -9.98
CA VAL A 843 -32.71 65.46 -8.53
C VAL A 843 -33.73 64.38 -8.20
N SER A 844 -33.34 63.33 -7.46
CA SER A 844 -34.21 62.18 -7.09
C SER A 844 -34.49 62.14 -5.57
N VAL A 845 -35.71 61.75 -5.17
CA VAL A 845 -36.13 61.72 -3.75
C VAL A 845 -35.96 60.32 -3.15
N VAL A 846 -35.28 60.24 -2.00
CA VAL A 846 -34.90 58.99 -1.32
C VAL A 846 -35.38 58.91 0.13
N ASN A 847 -35.40 57.71 0.70
CA ASN A 847 -35.73 57.45 2.10
C ASN A 847 -34.71 56.43 2.66
N ALA A 848 -34.54 56.34 3.98
CA ALA A 848 -33.71 55.36 4.68
C ALA A 848 -33.92 53.89 4.23
N LEU A 849 -35.08 53.54 3.66
CA LEU A 849 -35.32 52.22 3.06
C LEU A 849 -34.57 51.95 1.74
N ASP A 850 -33.99 52.97 1.09
CA ASP A 850 -33.11 52.86 -0.08
C ASP A 850 -31.63 53.14 0.26
N MET A 851 -31.29 53.33 1.55
CA MET A 851 -29.94 53.65 2.02
C MET A 851 -29.18 52.44 2.61
N GLN A 852 -27.86 52.52 2.55
CA GLN A 852 -26.86 51.63 3.15
C GLN A 852 -26.07 52.36 4.24
N VAL A 853 -25.54 51.63 5.23
CA VAL A 853 -24.61 52.18 6.23
C VAL A 853 -23.23 51.57 6.02
N ILE A 854 -22.23 52.39 5.72
CA ILE A 854 -20.83 51.98 5.66
C ILE A 854 -20.18 52.33 6.99
N VAL A 855 -19.63 51.35 7.70
CA VAL A 855 -19.03 51.52 9.03
C VAL A 855 -17.51 51.60 8.88
N SER A 856 -16.91 52.69 9.32
CA SER A 856 -15.44 52.90 9.31
C SER A 856 -14.87 52.96 10.73
N ASN A 857 -13.61 52.58 10.90
CA ASN A 857 -12.93 52.63 12.20
C ASN A 857 -12.23 53.97 12.51
N VAL A 858 -12.49 55.02 11.73
CA VAL A 858 -11.93 56.36 11.91
C VAL A 858 -12.99 57.36 12.41
N PRO A 859 -12.60 58.48 13.03
CA PRO A 859 -13.53 59.53 13.45
C PRO A 859 -14.27 60.17 12.27
N PRO A 860 -15.52 60.66 12.47
CA PRO A 860 -16.32 61.28 11.40
C PRO A 860 -15.63 62.46 10.69
N THR A 861 -14.77 63.22 11.38
CA THR A 861 -14.03 64.36 10.81
C THR A 861 -13.11 63.93 9.67
N VAL A 862 -12.41 62.80 9.81
CA VAL A 862 -11.48 62.27 8.80
C VAL A 862 -12.22 61.83 7.54
N VAL A 863 -13.44 61.29 7.71
CA VAL A 863 -14.29 60.86 6.58
C VAL A 863 -14.93 62.06 5.89
N GLU A 864 -15.29 63.12 6.63
CA GLU A 864 -15.82 64.37 6.06
C GLU A 864 -14.76 65.13 5.23
N GLU A 865 -13.50 65.17 5.70
CA GLU A 865 -12.36 65.75 4.97
C GLU A 865 -12.08 65.01 3.64
N ASN A 866 -12.25 63.69 3.61
CA ASN A 866 -11.92 62.82 2.46
C ASN A 866 -13.16 62.27 1.73
N LYS A 867 -14.32 62.92 1.90
CA LYS A 867 -15.60 62.40 1.40
C LYS A 867 -15.68 62.34 -0.12
N GLU A 868 -15.04 63.27 -0.83
CA GLU A 868 -15.12 63.33 -2.30
C GLU A 868 -14.32 62.18 -2.93
N GLN A 869 -13.15 61.85 -2.37
CA GLN A 869 -12.35 60.70 -2.77
C GLN A 869 -13.08 59.40 -2.46
N LEU A 870 -13.69 59.26 -1.28
CA LEU A 870 -14.50 58.10 -0.92
C LEU A 870 -15.69 57.90 -1.87
N VAL A 871 -16.44 58.98 -2.14
CA VAL A 871 -17.55 58.96 -3.10
C VAL A 871 -17.05 58.56 -4.49
N SER A 872 -15.92 59.11 -4.96
CA SER A 872 -15.35 58.75 -6.27
C SER A 872 -14.97 57.26 -6.37
N ILE A 873 -14.42 56.67 -5.30
CA ILE A 873 -14.07 55.25 -5.26
C ILE A 873 -15.33 54.38 -5.25
N LEU A 874 -16.29 54.67 -4.36
CA LEU A 874 -17.57 53.94 -4.28
C LEU A 874 -18.38 54.07 -5.59
N GLU A 875 -18.42 55.26 -6.18
CA GLU A 875 -19.07 55.54 -7.46
C GLU A 875 -18.47 54.69 -8.58
N ARG A 876 -17.15 54.54 -8.64
CA ARG A 876 -16.49 53.68 -9.65
C ARG A 876 -16.92 52.22 -9.54
N TYR A 877 -16.89 51.62 -8.35
CA TYR A 877 -17.33 50.22 -8.17
C TYR A 877 -18.83 50.00 -8.41
N VAL A 878 -19.67 51.00 -8.14
CA VAL A 878 -21.09 50.93 -8.52
C VAL A 878 -21.27 51.12 -10.04
N GLN A 879 -20.43 51.93 -10.70
CA GLN A 879 -20.43 52.13 -12.15
C GLN A 879 -19.94 50.91 -12.94
N ASP A 880 -19.06 50.09 -12.38
CA ASP A 880 -18.68 48.78 -12.94
C ASP A 880 -19.89 47.84 -13.10
N GLN A 881 -20.97 48.06 -12.33
CA GLN A 881 -22.21 47.28 -12.38
C GLN A 881 -23.35 48.02 -13.11
N ILE A 882 -23.47 49.33 -12.92
CA ILE A 882 -24.48 50.20 -13.55
C ILE A 882 -23.78 51.46 -14.10
N PRO A 883 -23.37 51.46 -15.39
CA PRO A 883 -22.62 52.57 -15.98
C PRO A 883 -23.30 53.93 -15.79
N GLY A 884 -22.56 54.89 -15.25
CA GLY A 884 -23.03 56.25 -14.94
C GLY A 884 -23.89 56.39 -13.68
N ALA A 885 -24.08 55.33 -12.88
CA ALA A 885 -24.68 55.43 -11.54
C ALA A 885 -23.96 56.47 -10.67
N LYS A 886 -24.72 57.27 -9.94
CA LYS A 886 -24.20 58.32 -9.05
C LYS A 886 -24.38 57.94 -7.59
N VAL A 887 -23.28 57.73 -6.87
CA VAL A 887 -23.28 57.52 -5.42
C VAL A 887 -23.35 58.88 -4.70
N ILE A 888 -24.16 58.95 -3.65
CA ILE A 888 -24.39 60.15 -2.84
C ILE A 888 -24.36 59.76 -1.35
N VAL A 889 -23.64 60.55 -0.56
CA VAL A 889 -23.61 60.47 0.91
C VAL A 889 -24.67 61.41 1.46
N GLU A 890 -25.60 60.89 2.26
CA GLU A 890 -26.64 61.72 2.91
C GLU A 890 -26.12 62.34 4.21
N SER A 891 -25.39 61.56 5.02
CA SER A 891 -24.87 62.01 6.31
C SER A 891 -23.67 61.17 6.80
N ILE A 892 -22.81 61.81 7.57
CA ILE A 892 -21.66 61.23 8.26
C ILE A 892 -21.87 61.45 9.77
N GLY A 893 -21.73 60.41 10.59
CA GLY A 893 -21.93 60.52 12.04
C GLY A 893 -21.07 59.54 12.84
N PRO A 894 -20.99 59.68 14.18
CA PRO A 894 -20.30 58.73 15.04
C PRO A 894 -20.97 57.35 14.99
N ARG A 895 -20.21 56.27 15.19
CA ARG A 895 -20.75 54.91 15.14
C ARG A 895 -21.75 54.68 16.28
N ARG A 896 -22.97 54.26 15.96
CA ARG A 896 -23.98 53.89 16.97
C ARG A 896 -24.01 52.38 17.20
N HIS A 897 -23.96 51.96 18.46
CA HIS A 897 -23.98 50.54 18.85
C HIS A 897 -24.62 50.29 20.23
N GLY A 898 -24.68 49.01 20.65
CA GLY A 898 -25.35 48.56 21.88
C GLY A 898 -26.86 48.31 21.71
N ASP A 899 -27.47 47.60 22.66
CA ASP A 899 -28.91 47.31 22.66
C ASP A 899 -29.72 48.60 22.71
N GLY A 900 -30.41 48.92 21.60
CA GLY A 900 -31.17 50.17 21.44
C GLY A 900 -30.38 51.35 20.85
N TYR A 901 -29.12 51.16 20.45
CA TYR A 901 -28.29 52.17 19.78
C TYR A 901 -28.02 53.46 20.58
N GLU A 902 -28.11 53.40 21.92
CA GLU A 902 -27.88 54.56 22.81
C GLU A 902 -26.39 54.92 23.02
N LEU A 903 -25.43 54.07 22.58
CA LEU A 903 -23.98 54.32 22.71
C LEU A 903 -23.38 54.85 21.40
N GLU A 904 -22.91 56.10 21.43
CA GLU A 904 -22.18 56.74 20.33
C GLU A 904 -20.66 56.62 20.54
N ASP A 905 -19.96 56.00 19.58
CA ASP A 905 -18.51 55.89 19.53
C ASP A 905 -17.94 56.88 18.50
N TYR A 906 -17.42 58.00 18.99
CA TYR A 906 -16.83 59.07 18.18
C TYR A 906 -15.44 58.71 17.60
N SER A 907 -14.83 57.60 18.00
CA SER A 907 -13.59 57.11 17.38
C SER A 907 -13.83 56.40 16.04
N LYS A 908 -15.11 56.11 15.72
CA LYS A 908 -15.57 55.41 14.53
C LYS A 908 -16.70 56.19 13.86
N SER A 909 -17.02 55.88 12.60
CA SER A 909 -18.05 56.60 11.85
C SER A 909 -19.02 55.67 11.14
N ASP A 910 -20.31 55.98 11.20
CA ASP A 910 -21.35 55.41 10.35
C ASP A 910 -21.66 56.41 9.22
N LEU A 911 -21.56 55.94 7.97
CA LEU A 911 -21.76 56.73 6.76
C LEU A 911 -23.02 56.28 6.01
N MET A 912 -24.01 57.16 5.87
CA MET A 912 -25.27 56.88 5.19
C MET A 912 -25.14 57.15 3.69
N VAL A 913 -25.26 56.11 2.86
CA VAL A 913 -24.98 56.17 1.42
C VAL A 913 -26.14 55.59 0.61
N TYR A 914 -26.45 56.20 -0.54
CA TYR A 914 -27.34 55.65 -1.56
C TYR A 914 -26.77 55.92 -2.95
N ALA A 915 -27.37 55.30 -3.97
CA ALA A 915 -26.98 55.50 -5.36
C ALA A 915 -28.19 55.71 -6.26
N ILE A 916 -28.06 56.57 -7.26
CA ILE A 916 -29.09 56.88 -8.27
C ILE A 916 -28.63 56.33 -9.62
N ASP A 917 -29.50 55.57 -10.28
CA ASP A 917 -29.30 55.14 -11.66
C ASP A 917 -29.69 56.27 -12.64
N PRO A 918 -28.79 56.70 -13.55
CA PRO A 918 -29.06 57.78 -14.52
C PRO A 918 -30.13 57.39 -15.56
N VAL A 919 -30.28 56.10 -15.87
CA VAL A 919 -31.21 55.62 -16.89
C VAL A 919 -32.64 55.73 -16.37
N THR A 920 -32.94 55.15 -15.21
CA THR A 920 -34.27 55.25 -14.59
C THR A 920 -34.50 56.54 -13.80
N ASN A 921 -33.44 57.30 -13.48
CA ASN A 921 -33.45 58.51 -12.65
C ASN A 921 -34.01 58.27 -11.23
N ARG A 922 -33.81 57.05 -10.70
CA ARG A 922 -34.35 56.57 -9.41
C ARG A 922 -33.24 55.97 -8.55
N SER A 923 -33.49 55.87 -7.24
CA SER A 923 -32.59 55.20 -6.31
C SER A 923 -32.50 53.70 -6.58
N ILE A 924 -31.27 53.18 -6.63
CA ILE A 924 -30.96 51.74 -6.65
C ILE A 924 -31.45 51.11 -5.33
N SER A 925 -31.87 49.85 -5.35
CA SER A 925 -32.36 49.22 -4.11
C SER A 925 -31.20 48.95 -3.14
N ARG A 926 -31.47 49.05 -1.82
CA ARG A 926 -30.45 48.79 -0.81
C ARG A 926 -29.81 47.40 -0.94
N GLN A 927 -30.55 46.39 -1.38
CA GLN A 927 -30.06 45.00 -1.50
C GLN A 927 -29.06 44.85 -2.66
N GLU A 928 -29.30 45.54 -3.78
CA GLU A 928 -28.36 45.59 -4.91
C GLU A 928 -27.11 46.38 -4.53
N LEU A 929 -27.27 47.55 -3.91
CA LEU A 929 -26.15 48.37 -3.46
C LEU A 929 -25.27 47.65 -2.43
N PHE A 930 -25.87 46.86 -1.53
CA PHE A 930 -25.11 45.97 -0.63
C PHE A 930 -24.25 44.98 -1.42
N LYS A 931 -24.88 44.24 -2.35
CA LYS A 931 -24.22 43.19 -3.14
C LYS A 931 -23.06 43.74 -3.98
N PHE A 932 -23.17 44.95 -4.51
CA PHE A 932 -22.11 45.58 -5.31
C PHE A 932 -20.88 45.95 -4.48
N LEU A 933 -21.06 46.35 -3.22
CA LEU A 933 -19.98 46.88 -2.39
C LEU A 933 -19.36 45.83 -1.44
N ASP A 934 -20.18 44.94 -0.86
CA ASP A 934 -19.76 43.99 0.19
C ASP A 934 -18.64 43.05 -0.28
N GLY A 935 -18.78 42.46 -1.48
CA GLY A 935 -17.75 41.62 -2.09
C GLY A 935 -16.48 42.36 -2.54
N LYS A 936 -16.42 43.69 -2.38
CA LYS A 936 -15.33 44.57 -2.83
C LYS A 936 -14.71 45.42 -1.71
N VAL A 937 -15.11 45.23 -0.45
CA VAL A 937 -14.59 46.00 0.70
C VAL A 937 -13.07 45.93 0.85
N LEU A 938 -12.42 44.82 0.47
CA LEU A 938 -10.95 44.71 0.49
C LEU A 938 -10.26 45.60 -0.56
N ASP A 939 -10.79 45.62 -1.79
CA ASP A 939 -10.26 46.45 -2.88
C ASP A 939 -10.50 47.94 -2.59
N ILE A 940 -11.71 48.30 -2.14
CA ILE A 940 -12.07 49.65 -1.69
C ILE A 940 -11.13 50.12 -0.57
N ASN A 941 -10.88 49.27 0.43
CA ASN A 941 -9.96 49.60 1.53
C ASN A 941 -8.53 49.82 1.04
N LYS A 942 -8.02 49.00 0.11
CA LYS A 942 -6.66 49.15 -0.44
C LYS A 942 -6.47 50.51 -1.12
N GLU A 943 -7.46 50.97 -1.88
CA GLU A 943 -7.39 52.26 -2.58
C GLU A 943 -7.63 53.45 -1.66
N PHE A 944 -8.55 53.32 -0.69
CA PHE A 944 -8.87 54.41 0.23
C PHE A 944 -7.90 54.51 1.43
N GLN A 945 -7.01 53.53 1.62
CA GLN A 945 -6.03 53.47 2.72
C GLN A 945 -5.15 54.72 2.84
N THR A 946 -4.78 55.33 1.72
CA THR A 946 -3.94 56.55 1.67
C THR A 946 -4.62 57.79 2.24
N HIS A 947 -5.96 57.79 2.29
CA HIS A 947 -6.78 58.92 2.74
C HIS A 947 -7.30 58.75 4.18
N LEU A 948 -7.28 57.52 4.72
CA LEU A 948 -7.81 57.19 6.05
C LEU A 948 -6.77 57.26 7.20
N GLY A 949 -5.51 57.58 6.91
CA GLY A 949 -4.43 57.61 7.89
C GLY A 949 -3.98 56.22 8.38
N GLN A 950 -3.05 56.20 9.33
CA GLN A 950 -2.44 54.95 9.82
C GLN A 950 -3.47 54.04 10.52
N GLY A 951 -3.78 52.91 9.89
CA GLY A 951 -4.70 51.89 10.43
C GLY A 951 -6.19 52.14 10.19
N GLY A 952 -6.55 53.22 9.47
CA GLY A 952 -7.93 53.51 9.11
C GLY A 952 -8.45 52.62 7.97
N ARG A 953 -9.64 52.05 8.11
CA ARG A 953 -10.33 51.18 7.13
C ARG A 953 -11.84 51.11 7.37
N ILE A 954 -12.59 50.85 6.30
CA ILE A 954 -13.97 50.37 6.35
C ILE A 954 -13.97 48.99 6.99
N LEU A 955 -14.81 48.81 8.02
CA LEU A 955 -14.95 47.56 8.78
C LEU A 955 -15.97 46.63 8.14
N GLU A 956 -17.15 47.16 7.86
CA GLU A 956 -18.32 46.41 7.41
C GLU A 956 -19.29 47.35 6.70
N ILE A 957 -20.13 46.79 5.83
CA ILE A 957 -21.31 47.46 5.29
C ILE A 957 -22.52 46.79 5.94
N ARG A 958 -23.51 47.58 6.39
CA ARG A 958 -24.70 47.07 7.06
C ARG A 958 -25.97 47.78 6.61
N SER A 959 -27.10 47.09 6.73
CA SER A 959 -28.41 47.73 6.60
C SER A 959 -28.74 48.56 7.84
N PRO A 960 -29.44 49.70 7.72
CA PRO A 960 -29.90 50.47 8.87
C PRO A 960 -31.04 49.74 9.62
N ASP A 961 -30.89 49.57 10.92
CA ASP A 961 -31.85 48.87 11.80
C ASP A 961 -32.98 49.80 12.29
N ILE A 962 -34.08 49.82 11.54
CA ILE A 962 -35.21 50.76 11.75
C ILE A 962 -36.12 50.37 12.94
N VAL A 963 -35.86 49.24 13.63
CA VAL A 963 -36.85 48.61 14.54
C VAL A 963 -36.76 49.09 16.01
N ALA A 964 -35.65 49.71 16.44
CA ALA A 964 -35.46 50.10 17.85
C ALA A 964 -36.11 51.44 18.24
N SER A 965 -36.10 52.44 17.34
CA SER A 965 -36.47 53.84 17.67
C SER A 965 -37.97 54.09 17.85
N VAL A 966 -38.83 53.19 17.38
CA VAL A 966 -40.30 53.29 17.48
C VAL A 966 -40.81 53.23 18.92
N LYS A 967 -39.98 52.82 19.90
CA LYS A 967 -40.42 52.54 21.28
C LYS A 967 -40.21 53.64 22.33
N LYS A 968 -39.55 54.77 22.02
CA LYS A 968 -39.21 55.81 23.04
C LYS A 968 -39.46 57.28 22.66
N ALA A 969 -39.67 57.64 21.39
CA ALA A 969 -39.83 59.03 20.94
C ALA A 969 -41.18 59.71 21.30
N ALA A 970 -41.82 59.29 22.39
CA ALA A 970 -43.07 59.86 22.91
C ALA A 970 -42.86 60.86 24.06
N GLN A 971 -41.62 61.05 24.54
CA GLN A 971 -41.31 61.84 25.73
C GLN A 971 -40.06 62.73 25.52
N ALA A 972 -40.11 63.94 26.10
CA ALA A 972 -39.09 65.00 26.13
C ALA A 972 -38.93 65.90 24.88
N VAL A 973 -39.83 66.88 24.74
CA VAL A 973 -39.60 68.14 23.99
C VAL A 973 -39.45 69.29 25.01
N GLY A 974 -38.46 70.17 24.84
CA GLY A 974 -38.23 71.31 25.75
C GLY A 974 -37.40 72.45 25.15
N TYR A 975 -38.09 73.51 24.69
CA TYR A 975 -37.69 74.91 24.44
C TYR A 975 -36.20 75.32 24.64
N THR A 976 -35.39 75.59 23.61
CA THR A 976 -35.31 76.77 22.68
C THR A 976 -34.62 78.05 23.21
N GLU A 977 -33.32 78.20 22.97
CA GLU A 977 -32.56 79.45 23.20
C GLU A 977 -32.76 80.52 22.12
N GLY A 978 -33.21 80.16 20.91
CA GLY A 978 -33.38 81.09 19.79
C GLY A 978 -34.34 82.26 20.03
N ALA A 979 -35.23 82.15 21.03
CA ALA A 979 -36.14 83.23 21.43
C ALA A 979 -35.42 84.41 22.12
N LEU A 980 -34.30 84.16 22.80
CA LEU A 980 -33.51 85.21 23.47
C LEU A 980 -32.72 86.07 22.47
N LEU A 981 -32.20 85.45 21.41
CA LEU A 981 -31.39 86.13 20.39
C LEU A 981 -32.24 87.09 19.52
N ALA A 982 -33.48 86.71 19.21
CA ALA A 982 -34.43 87.58 18.51
C ALA A 982 -34.79 88.84 19.31
N LEU A 983 -34.89 88.74 20.64
CA LEU A 983 -35.23 89.87 21.51
C LEU A 983 -34.13 90.94 21.54
N ALA A 984 -32.86 90.52 21.54
CA ALA A 984 -31.71 91.41 21.61
C ALA A 984 -31.55 92.28 20.35
N ILE A 985 -31.81 91.71 19.16
CA ILE A 985 -31.66 92.41 17.86
C ILE A 985 -32.72 93.52 17.71
N ILE A 986 -33.95 93.26 18.17
CA ILE A 986 -35.06 94.24 18.12
C ILE A 986 -34.76 95.47 18.99
N ILE A 987 -34.17 95.26 20.18
CA ILE A 987 -33.82 96.36 21.10
C ILE A 987 -32.77 97.30 20.47
N ILE A 988 -31.76 96.75 19.79
CA ILE A 988 -30.67 97.54 19.18
C ILE A 988 -31.18 98.38 18.00
N LEU A 989 -32.03 97.83 17.13
CA LEU A 989 -32.61 98.54 15.98
C LEU A 989 -33.55 99.69 16.40
N CYS A 990 -34.28 99.56 17.52
CA CYS A 990 -35.16 100.62 18.01
C CYS A 990 -34.42 101.82 18.64
N CYS A 991 -33.19 101.67 19.11
CA CYS A 991 -32.45 102.75 19.80
C CYS A 991 -31.73 103.73 18.85
N ILE A 992 -31.38 103.31 17.63
CA ILE A 992 -30.58 104.12 16.69
C ILE A 992 -31.32 105.39 16.19
N PRO A 993 -32.62 105.35 15.83
CA PRO A 993 -33.36 106.57 15.44
C PRO A 993 -33.52 107.57 16.60
N ALA A 994 -33.68 107.07 17.83
CA ALA A 994 -33.90 107.90 19.01
C ALA A 994 -32.69 108.79 19.34
N ILE A 995 -31.47 108.27 19.16
CA ILE A 995 -30.23 109.01 19.43
C ILE A 995 -30.01 110.14 18.40
N LEU A 996 -30.34 109.90 17.13
CA LEU A 996 -30.27 110.91 16.06
C LEU A 996 -31.29 112.06 16.26
N ILE A 997 -32.50 111.77 16.72
CA ILE A 997 -33.54 112.79 16.97
C ILE A 997 -33.18 113.68 18.17
N VAL A 998 -32.49 113.14 19.19
CA VAL A 998 -32.00 113.92 20.35
C VAL A 998 -30.86 114.88 19.95
N MET A 999 -30.01 114.53 18.97
CA MET A 999 -28.98 115.44 18.47
C MET A 999 -29.54 116.63 17.68
N VAL A 1000 -30.64 116.45 16.94
CA VAL A 1000 -31.26 117.52 16.14
C VAL A 1000 -32.05 118.52 17.00
N THR A 1001 -32.60 118.07 18.14
CA THR A 1001 -33.46 118.88 19.01
C THR A 1001 -32.72 119.79 20.00
N TYR A 1002 -31.39 119.71 20.11
CA TYR A 1002 -30.60 120.59 20.98
C TYR A 1002 -30.21 121.94 20.33
N LYS A 1003 -30.51 122.17 19.04
CA LYS A 1003 -29.97 123.32 18.28
C LYS A 1003 -30.99 124.26 17.61
N GLN A 1004 -32.26 124.27 18.02
CA GLN A 1004 -33.10 125.48 17.81
C GLN A 1004 -34.31 125.56 18.75
N SER A 1005 -34.24 126.54 19.66
CA SER A 1005 -35.31 127.30 20.30
C SER A 1005 -36.67 126.66 20.66
N HIS A 1006 -37.00 126.87 21.93
CA HIS A 1006 -38.27 127.42 22.44
C HIS A 1006 -39.40 126.48 22.94
N LYS A 1007 -39.47 126.43 24.28
CA LYS A 1007 -40.61 126.96 25.08
C LYS A 1007 -42.02 126.43 24.83
N ARG A 1008 -42.37 125.36 25.56
CA ARG A 1008 -43.58 125.12 26.42
C ARG A 1008 -43.81 123.61 26.46
N CYS A 1009 -43.48 122.85 27.51
CA CYS A 1009 -43.93 122.92 28.90
C CYS A 1009 -45.45 122.85 29.05
N VAL A 1010 -45.97 121.68 29.47
CA VAL A 1010 -46.97 121.50 30.56
C VAL A 1010 -47.19 120.00 30.85
N TRP A 1011 -47.19 119.65 32.15
CA TRP A 1011 -47.75 118.43 32.80
C TRP A 1011 -47.15 117.04 32.48
N THR A 1012 -46.54 116.29 33.43
CA THR A 1012 -47.09 115.53 34.59
C THR A 1012 -48.06 114.40 34.19
N MET A 1013 -47.98 113.15 34.69
CA MET A 1013 -47.31 112.63 35.90
C MET A 1013 -47.15 111.08 35.90
N PHE A 1014 -46.22 110.55 36.73
CA PHE A 1014 -46.22 109.21 37.39
C PHE A 1014 -45.78 107.94 36.62
N ILE A 1015 -45.02 106.98 37.21
CA ILE A 1015 -44.29 106.98 38.50
C ILE A 1015 -43.10 105.99 38.55
N HIS A 1016 -42.10 106.31 39.39
CA HIS A 1016 -41.02 105.48 39.99
C HIS A 1016 -40.06 104.62 39.15
N SER A 1017 -38.80 105.09 39.13
CA SER A 1017 -37.62 104.25 39.27
C SER A 1017 -37.33 103.88 40.74
N ARG A 1018 -36.65 102.74 40.98
CA ARG A 1018 -35.73 102.43 42.11
C ARG A 1018 -34.85 101.23 41.73
N TRP A 1019 -33.61 101.03 42.19
CA TRP A 1019 -32.55 101.89 42.78
C TRP A 1019 -31.21 101.37 42.17
N VAL A 1020 -30.22 102.21 41.81
CA VAL A 1020 -28.97 102.50 42.58
C VAL A 1020 -28.09 101.25 42.81
N SER A 1021 -26.76 101.19 42.56
CA SER A 1021 -25.66 102.17 42.30
C SER A 1021 -24.59 101.48 41.40
N GLY A 1022 -23.79 102.14 40.53
CA GLY A 1022 -22.71 103.12 40.81
C GLY A 1022 -21.42 102.43 41.33
N CYS A 1023 -20.18 102.69 40.91
CA CYS A 1023 -19.54 103.60 39.92
C CYS A 1023 -18.04 103.10 39.76
N PRO A 1024 -17.00 103.83 39.29
CA PRO A 1024 -16.06 103.37 38.23
C PRO A 1024 -14.57 103.27 38.74
N PRO A 1025 -13.45 103.36 37.95
CA PRO A 1025 -13.26 103.48 36.49
C PRO A 1025 -12.13 102.59 35.85
N HIS A 1026 -11.87 102.79 34.55
CA HIS A 1026 -10.79 102.21 33.74
C HIS A 1026 -9.35 102.46 34.26
N MET A 1027 -8.45 101.47 34.14
CA MET A 1027 -7.18 101.59 33.38
C MET A 1027 -6.49 100.23 33.09
N HIS A 1028 -5.58 100.24 32.12
CA HIS A 1028 -4.61 99.24 31.63
C HIS A 1028 -4.19 97.97 32.43
N ARG A 1029 -3.91 96.94 31.61
CA ARG A 1029 -2.77 95.98 31.58
C ARG A 1029 -2.55 94.93 32.69
N GLN A 1030 -2.35 93.73 32.15
CA GLN A 1030 -1.40 92.67 32.52
C GLN A 1030 -1.59 91.85 33.80
N ASN A 1031 -1.44 90.55 33.56
CA ASN A 1031 -0.78 89.54 34.36
C ASN A 1031 -1.43 89.08 35.67
N THR A 1032 -1.67 87.76 35.70
CA THR A 1032 -1.30 86.79 36.75
C THR A 1032 -1.36 87.20 38.22
N GLN A 1033 -1.79 86.28 39.08
CA GLN A 1033 -0.99 85.84 40.25
C GLN A 1033 -1.55 84.51 40.76
N GLN A 1034 -0.74 83.46 40.83
CA GLN A 1034 0.11 83.07 41.98
C GLN A 1034 -0.64 82.71 43.26
N LYS A 1035 -0.30 81.54 43.80
CA LYS A 1035 0.43 81.31 45.08
C LYS A 1035 0.42 79.80 45.36
N ALA A 1036 1.38 79.17 46.02
CA ALA A 1036 2.78 79.42 46.38
C ALA A 1036 3.36 77.99 46.62
N GLY A 1037 4.64 77.64 46.52
CA GLY A 1037 5.84 78.26 47.05
C GLY A 1037 6.60 77.23 47.91
N ASN A 1038 7.78 76.80 47.44
CA ASN A 1038 8.89 76.11 48.11
C ASN A 1038 8.68 74.84 48.96
N GLY A 1039 9.61 73.88 48.79
CA GLY A 1039 9.87 72.80 49.75
C GLY A 1039 10.74 71.67 49.19
N ASP A 1040 12.06 71.74 49.43
CA ASP A 1040 13.12 70.80 49.03
C ASP A 1040 12.81 69.29 49.13
N ILE A 1041 13.47 68.46 48.30
CA ILE A 1041 14.47 67.45 48.74
C ILE A 1041 15.12 66.71 47.54
N ARG A 1042 16.45 66.52 47.61
CA ARG A 1042 17.34 65.70 46.73
C ARG A 1042 17.17 64.17 47.03
N PRO A 1043 17.71 63.17 46.29
CA PRO A 1043 18.93 63.24 45.47
C PRO A 1043 19.04 62.33 44.19
N LYS A 1044 20.19 62.47 43.48
CA LYS A 1044 21.13 61.47 42.89
C LYS A 1044 20.59 60.11 42.38
N ALA A 1045 21.15 59.43 41.37
CA ALA A 1045 22.44 59.47 40.64
C ALA A 1045 22.25 58.63 39.34
N GLN A 1046 23.11 58.49 38.33
CA GLN A 1046 24.54 58.75 38.03
C GLN A 1046 24.65 58.70 36.45
N THR A 1047 25.62 59.22 35.70
CA THR A 1047 27.00 59.65 35.98
C THR A 1047 27.51 60.64 34.92
N VAL A 1048 28.16 61.72 35.36
CA VAL A 1048 29.41 62.32 34.80
C VAL A 1048 29.47 62.72 33.30
N ALA A 1049 29.30 64.04 33.13
CA ALA A 1049 29.79 64.99 32.12
C ALA A 1049 31.35 65.03 31.98
N PRO A 1050 32.00 65.98 31.27
CA PRO A 1050 31.50 67.04 30.37
C PRO A 1050 32.13 66.91 28.95
N ASP A 1051 32.27 67.88 28.04
CA ASP A 1051 31.92 69.32 27.88
C ASP A 1051 31.75 69.58 26.36
N GLY A 1052 31.38 70.75 25.83
CA GLY A 1052 30.98 72.02 26.41
C GLY A 1052 30.52 73.02 25.32
N THR A 1053 29.75 74.03 25.74
CA THR A 1053 29.61 75.41 25.20
C THR A 1053 30.31 75.80 23.86
N VAL A 1054 29.75 76.62 22.95
CA VAL A 1054 28.99 77.88 23.22
C VAL A 1054 28.37 78.53 21.95
N LEU A 1055 27.38 79.43 22.15
CA LEU A 1055 26.84 80.52 21.28
C LEU A 1055 26.27 80.13 19.88
N SER A 1056 24.97 80.30 19.55
CA SER A 1056 24.18 81.54 19.33
C SER A 1056 24.37 82.16 17.91
N THR A 1057 23.46 82.94 17.31
CA THR A 1057 22.38 83.83 17.81
C THR A 1057 21.46 84.28 16.63
N LEU A 1058 20.24 84.79 16.95
CA LEU A 1058 19.45 85.81 16.18
C LEU A 1058 18.88 85.44 14.76
N PHE A 1059 17.54 85.44 14.54
CA PHE A 1059 16.66 86.56 14.07
C PHE A 1059 16.31 86.46 12.56
N PHE A 1060 15.15 86.88 11.99
CA PHE A 1060 13.82 87.35 12.46
C PHE A 1060 12.84 87.50 11.24
N PHE A 1061 11.53 87.72 11.49
CA PHE A 1061 10.53 88.36 10.58
C PHE A 1061 10.15 87.66 9.24
N PHE A 1062 9.08 88.00 8.49
CA PHE A 1062 7.97 89.02 8.55
C PHE A 1062 6.68 88.33 7.96
N PHE A 1063 5.53 88.30 8.66
CA PHE A 1063 4.21 88.93 8.34
C PHE A 1063 3.19 88.26 7.39
N PHE A 1064 1.91 88.37 7.81
CA PHE A 1064 0.60 88.25 7.10
C PHE A 1064 0.31 86.98 6.26
N GLU A 1065 -0.93 86.51 6.13
CA GLU A 1065 -2.25 87.09 6.53
C GLU A 1065 -3.13 86.07 7.27
#